data_AF-A0A6P7HS07-F1
#
_entry.id   AF-A0A6P7HS07-F1
#
_cell.length_a   1.000
_cell.length_b   1.000
_cell.length_c   1.000
_cell.angle_alpha   90.00
_cell.angle_beta   90.00
_cell.angle_gamma   90.00
#
_symmetry.space_group_name_H-M   'P 1'
#
loop_
_entity.id
_entity.type
_entity.pdbx_description
1 polymer ?
#
loop_
_entity_poly.entity_id
_entity_poly.type
_entity_poly.pdbx_seq_one_letter_code
_entity_poly.pdbx_strand_id
1 'polypeptide(L)'
;MAAPGCVLHRALMRSRPGPNKVSSSSPVVCREFLFVVDLQRYSRDQGSSVYFPQAVLSGEDLYDITLTDGDCRLRVTLDPGLNRQVERNVLQPGSMVRNTSFSPTMAAQLPECPGASTERDSYRLLKLEVVTEAEEGGARGPDLDWDSLPWFGSSEPAAGPVVPLRASRSVFLPLWNNVDYSGDVWRETPPPDGGVEDEEEEEEEEEGRRPAVSVSELRDSFLSGRGGVARGTIQHQLIVRIVNKSHLMYYGRTDRNCECPYKAVLEVCDQTGSVCVVLWNSMCVSWYRCLRPGDIISLRQYRVKPQYHGERGDMEVSVNSRNPAARVSVLPESSVPPERRPPAPAYSFYSSKELLDCRHGAMCDVIGLLTFSGRPERIRSKDGKGAELLEYRWLRLEDGASDQPIMVKLFSTSQPEVHEKLHPLAVVVCTRLRCVRAASCFFLTNSVYTQVYCTGLSQHSEMSYRRLRPVRQFLQWLRRQDDEEVLSRALIGGFFMYPPPPVSMETYMKDRRGEPGFLRGAELQREVERLCYRERHTFCIQATVTMVTYSRRGEEDRSLFWADRASSLSSSSRSPRPSPSPSLPSTPRSFRPALSSSSSSSSVSPMSPSSSVSQSAPRPLDHRPGHPSVTMQQEQSNKTVILFEASMEFLENTNVDVDADDDDDDDEDVSSFVTAPLLPILPPVAEETLPMLYDHGHKEEQAAAIAMGGTAPPGRFESAVQGYYTLRLRALSDGVAVDAIFLPHYLSSSPSPLPPHSNTWASILSHGAFSSHTPPPSPADLIAMAAQLTNQRLVCLLEVCHLGGATTEVVLSRAFHLTDL
;
A
#
# COMPACT_ATOMS: atom_id res chain seq x y z
N MET A 1 43.26 -8.23 6.39
CA MET A 1 43.59 -8.58 4.99
C MET A 1 42.33 -9.16 4.38
N ALA A 2 41.98 -8.79 3.14
CA ALA A 2 40.81 -9.33 2.46
C ALA A 2 40.91 -10.86 2.32
N ALA A 3 39.78 -11.56 2.44
CA ALA A 3 39.74 -13.01 2.28
C ALA A 3 40.29 -13.39 0.88
N PRO A 4 41.06 -14.50 0.74
CA PRO A 4 41.63 -14.93 -0.55
C PRO A 4 40.58 -15.15 -1.66
N GLY A 5 39.31 -15.35 -1.29
CA GLY A 5 38.17 -15.57 -2.18
C GLY A 5 37.51 -14.30 -2.74
N CYS A 6 37.71 -13.13 -2.09
CA CYS A 6 36.90 -11.94 -2.35
C CYS A 6 36.96 -11.50 -3.82
N VAL A 7 35.83 -11.66 -4.49
CA VAL A 7 35.60 -11.36 -5.91
C VAL A 7 35.75 -9.87 -6.15
N LEU A 8 35.15 -9.04 -5.28
CA LEU A 8 35.18 -7.59 -5.40
C LEU A 8 36.61 -7.06 -5.31
N HIS A 9 37.41 -7.57 -4.37
CA HIS A 9 38.84 -7.22 -4.28
C HIS A 9 39.62 -7.66 -5.51
N ARG A 10 39.40 -8.89 -6.01
CA ARG A 10 40.07 -9.38 -7.22
C ARG A 10 39.71 -8.55 -8.46
N ALA A 11 38.45 -8.16 -8.60
CA ALA A 11 37.96 -7.40 -9.75
C ALA A 11 38.46 -5.94 -9.73
N LEU A 12 38.28 -5.23 -8.60
CA LEU A 12 38.49 -3.79 -8.52
C LEU A 12 39.94 -3.36 -8.26
N MET A 13 40.75 -4.17 -7.54
CA MET A 13 42.15 -3.81 -7.25
C MET A 13 43.09 -4.03 -8.44
N ARG A 14 42.80 -5.00 -9.33
CA ARG A 14 43.63 -5.30 -10.52
C ARG A 14 43.61 -4.19 -11.57
N SER A 15 42.63 -3.28 -11.49
CA SER A 15 42.41 -2.17 -12.43
C SER A 15 42.95 -0.82 -11.95
N ARG A 16 43.67 -0.76 -10.81
CA ARG A 16 44.24 0.50 -10.31
C ARG A 16 45.29 1.07 -11.29
N PRO A 17 45.19 2.34 -11.72
CA PRO A 17 46.29 3.02 -12.39
C PRO A 17 47.47 3.18 -11.42
N GLY A 18 48.70 2.95 -11.89
CA GLY A 18 49.90 3.30 -11.11
C GLY A 18 49.99 4.82 -10.86
N PRO A 19 50.76 5.27 -9.86
CA PRO A 19 50.74 6.65 -9.34
C PRO A 19 51.06 7.76 -10.37
N ASN A 20 51.55 7.42 -11.57
CA ASN A 20 51.89 8.35 -12.65
C ASN A 20 51.08 8.16 -13.95
N LYS A 21 49.94 7.45 -13.92
CA LYS A 21 49.06 7.31 -15.11
C LYS A 21 47.74 8.02 -14.87
N VAL A 22 47.36 8.91 -15.80
CA VAL A 22 46.00 9.45 -15.90
C VAL A 22 45.04 8.27 -15.91
N SER A 23 44.05 8.29 -15.01
CA SER A 23 43.09 7.21 -14.79
C SER A 23 42.56 6.67 -16.11
N SER A 24 42.87 5.40 -16.43
CA SER A 24 42.26 4.74 -17.57
C SER A 24 40.76 4.66 -17.31
N SER A 25 39.96 5.38 -18.11
CA SER A 25 38.50 5.44 -18.04
C SER A 25 37.80 4.14 -18.47
N SER A 26 38.51 3.02 -18.53
CA SER A 26 37.96 1.74 -18.96
C SER A 26 37.16 1.12 -17.82
N PRO A 27 35.89 0.75 -18.05
CA PRO A 27 35.10 0.09 -17.03
C PRO A 27 35.68 -1.27 -16.65
N VAL A 28 35.58 -1.60 -15.37
CA VAL A 28 36.00 -2.86 -14.76
C VAL A 28 34.82 -3.81 -14.75
N VAL A 29 34.96 -4.98 -15.36
CA VAL A 29 33.87 -5.97 -15.46
C VAL A 29 34.11 -7.10 -14.47
N CYS A 30 33.16 -7.29 -13.55
CA CYS A 30 33.04 -8.45 -12.69
C CYS A 30 32.02 -9.42 -13.31
N ARG A 31 32.48 -10.60 -13.73
CA ARG A 31 31.62 -11.61 -14.39
C ARG A 31 30.97 -12.57 -13.40
N GLU A 32 31.49 -12.63 -12.18
CA GLU A 32 31.00 -13.45 -11.08
C GLU A 32 29.66 -12.92 -10.56
N PHE A 33 28.96 -13.74 -9.79
CA PHE A 33 27.70 -13.38 -9.15
C PHE A 33 27.94 -12.45 -7.96
N LEU A 34 27.04 -11.49 -7.79
CA LEU A 34 26.93 -10.62 -6.64
C LEU A 34 25.47 -10.61 -6.18
N PHE A 35 25.23 -10.35 -4.91
CA PHE A 35 23.89 -10.18 -4.34
C PHE A 35 23.63 -8.70 -4.04
N VAL A 36 22.41 -8.26 -4.31
CA VAL A 36 21.92 -6.94 -3.93
C VAL A 36 21.44 -7.02 -2.49
N VAL A 37 22.13 -6.31 -1.58
CA VAL A 37 21.78 -6.27 -0.16
C VAL A 37 20.75 -5.19 0.11
N ASP A 38 21.00 -3.99 -0.40
CA ASP A 38 20.17 -2.81 -0.12
C ASP A 38 20.13 -1.86 -1.31
N LEU A 39 19.05 -1.09 -1.40
CA LEU A 39 18.77 -0.13 -2.45
C LEU A 39 18.20 1.16 -1.85
N GLN A 40 18.92 2.27 -2.01
CA GLN A 40 18.60 3.53 -1.33
C GLN A 40 18.34 4.64 -2.34
N ARG A 41 17.15 5.24 -2.29
CA ARG A 41 16.72 6.32 -3.20
C ARG A 41 16.99 7.69 -2.58
N TYR A 42 17.41 8.65 -3.41
CA TYR A 42 17.53 10.06 -3.02
C TYR A 42 17.32 10.97 -4.23
N SER A 43 16.85 12.19 -4.01
CA SER A 43 16.70 13.16 -5.10
C SER A 43 18.02 13.81 -5.48
N ARG A 44 18.13 14.18 -6.75
CA ARG A 44 19.21 15.05 -7.24
C ARG A 44 19.18 16.43 -6.59
N ASP A 45 20.31 17.09 -6.67
CA ASP A 45 20.54 18.46 -6.23
C ASP A 45 21.39 19.23 -7.26
N GLN A 46 21.76 20.48 -6.93
CA GLN A 46 22.53 21.32 -7.85
C GLN A 46 23.90 20.70 -8.20
N GLY A 47 24.51 19.99 -7.25
CA GLY A 47 25.81 19.34 -7.41
C GLY A 47 25.78 18.03 -8.21
N SER A 48 24.62 17.38 -8.32
CA SER A 48 24.45 16.10 -9.02
C SER A 48 24.86 16.14 -10.49
N SER A 49 24.73 17.31 -11.13
CA SER A 49 25.11 17.54 -12.53
C SER A 49 26.61 17.32 -12.81
N VAL A 50 27.47 17.45 -11.79
CA VAL A 50 28.92 17.20 -11.90
C VAL A 50 29.21 15.72 -12.11
N TYR A 51 28.45 14.84 -11.44
CA TYR A 51 28.63 13.40 -11.54
C TYR A 51 27.90 12.80 -12.74
N PHE A 52 26.76 13.41 -13.10
CA PHE A 52 25.92 12.93 -14.18
C PHE A 52 25.48 14.07 -15.12
N PRO A 53 26.37 14.55 -16.00
CA PRO A 53 26.07 15.67 -16.89
C PRO A 53 24.92 15.39 -17.88
N GLN A 54 24.62 14.11 -18.16
CA GLN A 54 23.52 13.69 -19.04
C GLN A 54 22.25 13.25 -18.29
N ALA A 55 22.25 13.21 -16.94
CA ALA A 55 21.14 12.69 -16.14
C ALA A 55 19.89 13.57 -16.10
N VAL A 56 19.92 14.77 -16.68
CA VAL A 56 18.71 15.61 -16.83
C VAL A 56 17.60 14.85 -17.57
N LEU A 57 17.96 13.83 -18.37
CA LEU A 57 17.03 13.00 -19.14
C LEU A 57 16.53 11.75 -18.38
N SER A 58 17.04 11.45 -17.18
CA SER A 58 16.86 10.15 -16.49
C SER A 58 16.03 10.21 -15.20
N GLY A 59 15.21 11.26 -15.03
CA GLY A 59 14.36 11.43 -13.84
C GLY A 59 15.00 12.29 -12.74
N GLU A 60 14.26 12.58 -11.67
CA GLU A 60 14.74 13.41 -10.55
C GLU A 60 15.50 12.63 -9.47
N ASP A 61 15.40 11.30 -9.50
CA ASP A 61 15.95 10.41 -8.48
C ASP A 61 17.27 9.74 -8.90
N LEU A 62 18.09 9.47 -7.91
CA LEU A 62 19.31 8.66 -7.96
C LEU A 62 19.19 7.52 -6.95
N TYR A 63 19.99 6.49 -7.17
CA TYR A 63 20.00 5.30 -6.31
C TYR A 63 21.44 4.93 -5.95
N ASP A 64 21.67 4.64 -4.68
CA ASP A 64 22.85 3.93 -4.23
C ASP A 64 22.47 2.47 -3.96
N ILE A 65 23.34 1.55 -4.35
CA ILE A 65 23.12 0.11 -4.23
C ILE A 65 24.27 -0.49 -3.42
N THR A 66 23.92 -1.37 -2.48
CA THR A 66 24.88 -2.16 -1.71
C THR A 66 24.93 -3.55 -2.31
N LEU A 67 26.10 -3.95 -2.79
CA LEU A 67 26.37 -5.27 -3.37
C LEU A 67 27.27 -6.07 -2.43
N THR A 68 27.10 -7.39 -2.42
CA THR A 68 28.00 -8.32 -1.71
C THR A 68 28.40 -9.48 -2.60
N ASP A 69 29.64 -9.94 -2.44
CA ASP A 69 30.13 -11.22 -2.98
C ASP A 69 30.12 -12.34 -1.93
N GLY A 70 29.59 -12.06 -0.73
CA GLY A 70 29.64 -12.95 0.43
C GLY A 70 30.84 -12.73 1.35
N ASP A 71 31.87 -12.04 0.90
CA ASP A 71 33.07 -11.74 1.71
C ASP A 71 33.10 -10.29 2.21
N CYS A 72 32.55 -9.36 1.43
CA CYS A 72 32.47 -7.95 1.81
C CYS A 72 31.29 -7.23 1.14
N ARG A 73 30.91 -6.08 1.70
CA ARG A 73 29.92 -5.18 1.12
C ARG A 73 30.58 -4.04 0.36
N LEU A 74 30.06 -3.72 -0.81
CA LEU A 74 30.46 -2.58 -1.61
C LEU A 74 29.24 -1.72 -1.94
N ARG A 75 29.29 -0.47 -1.49
CA ARG A 75 28.29 0.54 -1.84
C ARG A 75 28.71 1.33 -3.06
N VAL A 76 27.85 1.42 -4.05
CA VAL A 76 28.11 2.13 -5.32
C VAL A 76 26.90 2.95 -5.74
N THR A 77 27.13 4.00 -6.53
CA THR A 77 26.00 4.72 -7.13
C THR A 77 25.59 4.04 -8.42
N LEU A 78 24.28 3.85 -8.60
CA LEU A 78 23.69 3.32 -9.82
C LEU A 78 23.76 4.38 -10.93
N ASP A 79 24.20 3.98 -12.13
CA ASP A 79 24.10 4.88 -13.28
C ASP A 79 22.62 5.15 -13.61
N PRO A 80 22.22 6.41 -13.89
CA PRO A 80 20.83 6.75 -14.18
C PRO A 80 20.21 5.99 -15.37
N GLY A 81 21.02 5.43 -16.27
CA GLY A 81 20.54 4.52 -17.31
C GLY A 81 19.93 3.22 -16.78
N LEU A 82 20.22 2.84 -15.53
CA LEU A 82 19.70 1.65 -14.86
C LEU A 82 18.53 1.95 -13.90
N ASN A 83 18.18 3.22 -13.65
CA ASN A 83 17.06 3.61 -12.77
C ASN A 83 15.76 2.88 -13.12
N ARG A 84 15.52 2.68 -14.42
CA ARG A 84 14.35 1.96 -14.94
C ARG A 84 14.20 0.53 -14.39
N GLN A 85 15.31 -0.13 -14.06
CA GLN A 85 15.28 -1.46 -13.46
C GLN A 85 14.79 -1.42 -12.00
N VAL A 86 15.14 -0.36 -11.25
CA VAL A 86 14.60 -0.11 -9.92
C VAL A 86 13.13 0.29 -9.99
N GLU A 87 12.80 1.28 -10.83
CA GLU A 87 11.45 1.84 -10.95
C GLU A 87 10.39 0.79 -11.32
N ARG A 88 10.80 -0.26 -12.03
CA ARG A 88 9.96 -1.41 -12.42
C ARG A 88 10.13 -2.63 -11.52
N ASN A 89 10.87 -2.51 -10.42
CA ASN A 89 11.15 -3.61 -9.50
C ASN A 89 11.74 -4.85 -10.20
N VAL A 90 12.63 -4.64 -11.16
CA VAL A 90 13.48 -5.66 -11.79
C VAL A 90 14.74 -5.87 -10.94
N LEU A 91 15.32 -4.77 -10.45
CA LEU A 91 16.46 -4.75 -9.53
C LEU A 91 15.96 -4.37 -8.14
N GLN A 92 16.02 -5.30 -7.20
CA GLN A 92 15.55 -5.13 -5.83
C GLN A 92 16.50 -5.80 -4.83
N PRO A 93 16.45 -5.43 -3.53
CA PRO A 93 17.12 -6.20 -2.48
C PRO A 93 16.82 -7.70 -2.58
N GLY A 94 17.82 -8.54 -2.32
CA GLY A 94 17.77 -9.99 -2.51
C GLY A 94 18.04 -10.48 -3.94
N SER A 95 18.09 -9.58 -4.94
CA SER A 95 18.39 -9.99 -6.33
C SER A 95 19.82 -10.49 -6.49
N MET A 96 20.01 -11.55 -7.27
CA MET A 96 21.33 -11.98 -7.74
C MET A 96 21.63 -11.31 -9.08
N VAL A 97 22.85 -10.77 -9.23
CA VAL A 97 23.30 -10.08 -10.43
C VAL A 97 24.64 -10.62 -10.92
N ARG A 98 24.88 -10.56 -12.23
CA ARG A 98 26.15 -10.94 -12.86
C ARG A 98 26.57 -9.93 -13.93
N ASN A 99 27.76 -10.13 -14.49
CA ASN A 99 28.32 -9.28 -15.56
C ASN A 99 28.28 -7.78 -15.21
N THR A 100 28.58 -7.47 -13.94
CA THR A 100 28.52 -6.12 -13.38
C THR A 100 29.71 -5.30 -13.85
N SER A 101 29.46 -4.07 -14.30
CA SER A 101 30.46 -3.18 -14.85
C SER A 101 30.60 -1.94 -13.97
N PHE A 102 31.77 -1.74 -13.37
CA PHE A 102 32.09 -0.63 -12.49
C PHE A 102 32.97 0.39 -13.20
N SER A 103 32.78 1.67 -12.90
CA SER A 103 33.72 2.73 -13.24
C SER A 103 34.18 3.41 -11.96
N PRO A 104 35.50 3.57 -11.75
CA PRO A 104 35.99 4.52 -10.77
C PRO A 104 35.40 5.91 -11.07
N THR A 105 35.08 6.66 -10.03
CA THR A 105 34.52 8.00 -10.14
C THR A 105 35.10 8.89 -9.03
N MET A 106 34.88 10.20 -9.12
CA MET A 106 35.34 11.13 -8.08
C MET A 106 34.77 10.73 -6.71
N ALA A 107 35.44 11.13 -5.64
CA ALA A 107 34.98 10.86 -4.27
C ALA A 107 33.51 11.31 -4.07
N ALA A 108 32.80 10.64 -3.17
CA ALA A 108 31.45 11.01 -2.76
C ALA A 108 31.41 12.46 -2.24
N GLN A 109 30.24 13.13 -2.34
CA GLN A 109 30.09 14.46 -1.75
C GLN A 109 30.20 14.37 -0.22
N LEU A 110 30.70 15.45 0.41
CA LEU A 110 30.73 15.61 1.85
C LEU A 110 29.28 15.74 2.41
N PRO A 111 29.00 15.26 3.64
CA PRO A 111 29.93 14.70 4.62
C PRO A 111 30.40 13.27 4.31
N GLU A 112 31.60 12.91 4.81
CA GLU A 112 32.25 11.61 4.55
C GLU A 112 31.38 10.43 5.04
N CYS A 113 31.19 9.44 4.17
CA CYS A 113 30.47 8.22 4.51
C CYS A 113 31.31 7.34 5.47
N PRO A 114 30.67 6.73 6.48
CA PRO A 114 31.22 5.61 7.22
C PRO A 114 31.67 4.49 6.28
N GLY A 115 32.90 3.99 6.42
CA GLY A 115 33.43 2.90 5.58
C GLY A 115 34.04 3.33 4.24
N ALA A 116 34.17 4.64 3.95
CA ALA A 116 35.04 5.09 2.87
C ALA A 116 36.48 4.70 3.19
N SER A 117 37.09 3.82 2.38
CA SER A 117 38.50 3.48 2.51
C SER A 117 39.34 4.76 2.59
N THR A 118 40.46 4.71 3.31
CA THR A 118 41.46 5.79 3.42
C THR A 118 41.96 6.29 2.04
N GLU A 119 41.65 5.58 0.96
CA GLU A 119 42.06 5.87 -0.42
C GLU A 119 40.97 6.51 -1.33
N ARG A 120 39.79 6.92 -0.82
CA ARG A 120 38.77 7.67 -1.60
C ARG A 120 38.22 6.95 -2.85
N ASP A 121 38.36 5.63 -2.93
CA ASP A 121 37.84 4.86 -4.07
C ASP A 121 36.31 4.79 -4.01
N SER A 122 35.63 5.49 -4.93
CA SER A 122 34.18 5.39 -5.12
C SER A 122 33.87 4.91 -6.53
N TYR A 123 32.81 4.10 -6.65
CA TYR A 123 32.47 3.42 -7.89
C TYR A 123 31.05 3.77 -8.34
N ARG A 124 30.86 3.76 -9.67
CA ARG A 124 29.57 3.84 -10.33
C ARG A 124 29.30 2.52 -11.05
N LEU A 125 28.09 2.00 -10.90
CA LEU A 125 27.63 0.79 -11.58
C LEU A 125 26.96 1.15 -12.91
N LEU A 126 27.58 0.77 -14.03
CA LEU A 126 27.18 1.14 -15.39
C LEU A 126 26.26 0.11 -16.06
N LYS A 127 26.47 -1.17 -15.73
CA LYS A 127 25.73 -2.28 -16.30
C LYS A 127 25.69 -3.40 -15.27
N LEU A 128 24.58 -4.12 -15.25
CA LEU A 128 24.41 -5.40 -14.57
C LEU A 128 23.39 -6.24 -15.35
N GLU A 129 23.38 -7.53 -15.09
CA GLU A 129 22.35 -8.46 -15.57
C GLU A 129 21.75 -9.14 -14.34
N VAL A 130 20.45 -8.95 -14.11
CA VAL A 130 19.71 -9.65 -13.04
C VAL A 130 19.47 -11.09 -13.48
N VAL A 131 19.82 -12.03 -12.62
CA VAL A 131 19.65 -13.48 -12.85
C VAL A 131 18.24 -13.85 -12.41
N THR A 132 17.49 -14.53 -13.28
CA THR A 132 16.14 -15.00 -12.96
C THR A 132 16.18 -16.45 -12.48
N GLU A 133 15.23 -16.82 -11.61
CA GLU A 133 15.14 -18.15 -10.99
C GLU A 133 15.11 -19.32 -11.99
N ALA A 134 14.74 -19.07 -13.26
CA ALA A 134 14.73 -20.09 -14.31
C ALA A 134 16.14 -20.50 -14.81
N GLU A 135 17.18 -19.71 -14.52
CA GLU A 135 18.55 -20.00 -14.97
C GLU A 135 19.36 -20.84 -13.98
N GLU A 136 18.93 -20.98 -12.71
CA GLU A 136 19.66 -21.75 -11.70
C GLU A 136 18.69 -22.57 -10.84
N GLY A 137 18.92 -23.88 -10.77
CA GLY A 137 18.25 -24.74 -9.80
C GLY A 137 18.60 -24.32 -8.38
N GLY A 138 17.68 -23.60 -7.72
CA GLY A 138 17.60 -23.53 -6.26
C GLY A 138 18.76 -22.87 -5.53
N ALA A 139 19.51 -21.93 -6.14
CA ALA A 139 20.50 -21.14 -5.41
C ALA A 139 19.78 -20.08 -4.55
N ARG A 140 19.18 -20.51 -3.42
CA ARG A 140 18.87 -19.59 -2.32
C ARG A 140 20.16 -18.85 -1.97
N GLY A 141 20.08 -17.52 -1.85
CA GLY A 141 21.17 -16.73 -1.29
C GLY A 141 21.63 -17.37 0.02
N PRO A 142 22.93 -17.38 0.33
CA PRO A 142 23.40 -17.91 1.60
C PRO A 142 22.60 -17.29 2.74
N ASP A 143 22.22 -18.09 3.74
CA ASP A 143 21.59 -17.65 5.00
C ASP A 143 22.63 -16.92 5.87
N LEU A 144 23.24 -15.89 5.28
CA LEU A 144 24.30 -15.09 5.85
C LEU A 144 23.70 -13.76 6.29
N ASP A 145 24.01 -13.38 7.52
CA ASP A 145 23.80 -12.02 8.00
C ASP A 145 24.72 -11.07 7.22
N TRP A 146 24.18 -10.47 6.15
CA TRP A 146 24.88 -9.53 5.28
C TRP A 146 25.38 -8.32 6.05
N ASP A 147 24.75 -7.96 7.18
CA ASP A 147 25.10 -6.78 7.95
C ASP A 147 26.35 -6.94 8.79
N SER A 148 26.74 -8.18 9.08
CA SER A 148 28.00 -8.53 9.71
C SER A 148 29.22 -8.38 8.77
N LEU A 149 29.00 -8.33 7.46
CA LEU A 149 30.10 -8.31 6.49
C LEU A 149 30.87 -6.98 6.51
N PRO A 150 32.21 -7.02 6.41
CA PRO A 150 33.04 -5.82 6.39
C PRO A 150 32.81 -5.01 5.11
N TRP A 151 33.00 -3.69 5.20
CA TRP A 151 33.00 -2.82 4.02
C TRP A 151 34.26 -3.03 3.18
N PHE A 152 34.09 -3.02 1.86
CA PHE A 152 35.18 -3.12 0.90
C PHE A 152 36.30 -2.11 1.21
N GLY A 153 37.52 -2.60 1.41
CA GLY A 153 38.69 -1.76 1.71
C GLY A 153 38.76 -1.22 3.15
N SER A 154 37.86 -1.63 4.05
CA SER A 154 37.92 -1.36 5.49
C SER A 154 38.05 -2.67 6.28
N SER A 155 38.78 -2.63 7.40
CA SER A 155 38.78 -3.71 8.40
C SER A 155 37.88 -3.42 9.60
N GLU A 156 37.34 -2.21 9.71
CA GLU A 156 36.46 -1.80 10.80
C GLU A 156 35.02 -1.61 10.30
N PRO A 157 34.01 -1.96 11.12
CA PRO A 157 32.62 -1.62 10.83
C PRO A 157 32.48 -0.11 10.72
N ALA A 158 31.69 0.33 9.74
CA ALA A 158 31.44 1.73 9.45
C ALA A 158 30.94 2.50 10.70
N ALA A 159 31.72 3.47 11.17
CA ALA A 159 31.30 4.36 12.26
C ALA A 159 30.45 5.53 11.71
N GLY A 160 29.12 5.44 11.87
CA GLY A 160 28.16 6.53 11.59
C GLY A 160 27.00 6.15 10.68
N PRO A 161 26.04 7.07 10.44
CA PRO A 161 24.89 6.82 9.56
C PRO A 161 25.26 6.87 8.08
N VAL A 162 24.62 6.01 7.29
CA VAL A 162 24.77 5.99 5.83
C VAL A 162 24.10 7.23 5.21
N VAL A 163 24.79 7.91 4.30
CA VAL A 163 24.28 9.11 3.59
C VAL A 163 24.41 8.99 2.07
N PRO A 164 23.57 9.69 1.28
CA PRO A 164 23.66 9.71 -0.19
C PRO A 164 25.06 10.01 -0.74
N LEU A 165 25.55 9.19 -1.68
CA LEU A 165 26.91 9.34 -2.22
C LEU A 165 27.07 10.53 -3.17
N ARG A 166 26.01 10.91 -3.91
CA ARG A 166 26.07 11.86 -5.05
C ARG A 166 25.16 13.07 -4.95
N ALA A 167 24.65 13.35 -3.75
CA ALA A 167 23.88 14.54 -3.47
C ALA A 167 24.22 15.07 -2.09
N SER A 168 24.15 16.39 -1.91
CA SER A 168 24.29 17.10 -0.63
C SER A 168 23.00 16.95 0.16
N ARG A 169 22.66 15.69 0.46
CA ARG A 169 21.49 15.24 1.21
C ARG A 169 21.98 14.42 2.41
N SER A 170 21.30 14.52 3.53
CA SER A 170 21.61 13.78 4.77
C SER A 170 20.59 12.67 5.06
N VAL A 171 19.63 12.46 4.17
CA VAL A 171 18.48 11.55 4.33
C VAL A 171 18.16 10.89 3.00
N PHE A 172 17.73 9.63 3.05
CA PHE A 172 17.15 8.93 1.91
C PHE A 172 15.64 9.16 1.83
N LEU A 173 15.11 8.96 0.63
CA LEU A 173 13.68 8.82 0.37
C LEU A 173 13.31 7.33 0.44
N PRO A 174 12.10 7.00 0.91
CA PRO A 174 11.53 5.68 0.66
C PRO A 174 11.54 5.38 -0.85
N LEU A 175 11.74 4.11 -1.23
CA LEU A 175 11.78 3.71 -2.63
C LEU A 175 10.49 4.05 -3.38
N TRP A 176 9.36 3.94 -2.70
CA TRP A 176 8.05 3.85 -3.34
C TRP A 176 7.17 5.09 -3.18
N ASN A 177 7.44 5.93 -2.18
CA ASN A 177 6.70 7.15 -1.90
C ASN A 177 7.63 8.28 -1.39
N ASN A 178 7.09 9.49 -1.23
CA ASN A 178 7.81 10.68 -0.76
C ASN A 178 7.36 11.16 0.62
N VAL A 179 6.53 10.37 1.30
CA VAL A 179 5.81 10.76 2.52
C VAL A 179 6.41 10.09 3.74
N ASP A 180 6.84 8.85 3.63
CA ASP A 180 7.41 8.14 4.76
C ASP A 180 8.87 8.57 5.00
N TYR A 181 9.35 8.32 6.21
CA TYR A 181 10.76 8.42 6.53
C TYR A 181 11.47 7.10 6.19
N SER A 182 12.79 7.16 6.01
CA SER A 182 13.60 6.00 5.66
C SER A 182 15.01 6.12 6.24
N GLY A 183 15.55 5.00 6.72
CA GLY A 183 16.88 4.86 7.31
C GLY A 183 16.97 5.23 8.80
N ASP A 184 18.07 4.81 9.42
CA ASP A 184 18.26 4.85 10.88
C ASP A 184 18.54 6.25 11.44
N VAL A 185 18.69 7.24 10.57
CA VAL A 185 18.91 8.65 10.95
C VAL A 185 17.72 9.26 11.69
N TRP A 186 16.51 8.70 11.50
CA TRP A 186 15.28 9.21 12.09
C TRP A 186 15.10 8.73 13.52
N ARG A 187 15.22 9.65 14.48
CA ARG A 187 15.21 9.33 15.91
C ARG A 187 13.82 8.98 16.40
N GLU A 188 13.72 7.93 17.21
CA GLU A 188 12.49 7.51 17.88
C GLU A 188 12.30 8.19 19.23
N THR A 189 13.40 8.51 19.92
CA THR A 189 13.39 9.20 21.21
C THR A 189 13.82 10.66 21.06
N PRO A 190 13.31 11.58 21.90
CA PRO A 190 13.79 12.94 21.96
C PRO A 190 15.32 12.99 22.05
N PRO A 191 15.97 13.97 21.39
CA PRO A 191 17.39 14.26 21.64
C PRO A 191 17.64 14.39 23.14
N PRO A 192 18.74 13.83 23.68
CA PRO A 192 19.13 14.12 25.05
C PRO A 192 19.24 15.64 25.22
N ASP A 193 18.71 16.17 26.32
CA ASP A 193 18.90 17.58 26.70
C ASP A 193 20.42 17.82 26.69
N GLY A 194 20.84 18.83 25.91
CA GLY A 194 22.15 18.91 25.28
C GLY A 194 23.33 18.52 26.18
N GLY A 195 23.94 17.37 25.88
CA GLY A 195 25.31 17.08 26.30
C GLY A 195 26.29 17.87 25.43
N VAL A 196 26.40 19.17 25.69
CA VAL A 196 27.59 19.96 25.40
C VAL A 196 27.90 20.71 26.71
N GLU A 197 28.66 20.04 27.58
CA GLU A 197 29.35 20.65 28.71
C GLU A 197 30.41 21.62 28.15
N ASP A 198 30.01 22.79 27.62
CA ASP A 198 30.94 23.86 27.26
C ASP A 198 30.37 25.19 27.77
N GLU A 199 30.79 25.61 28.97
CA GLU A 199 30.82 26.99 29.54
C GLU A 199 29.57 27.91 29.46
N GLU A 200 28.51 27.58 28.71
CA GLU A 200 27.28 28.36 28.53
C GLU A 200 26.20 27.98 29.58
N GLU A 201 26.31 26.82 30.25
CA GLU A 201 25.31 26.35 31.22
C GLU A 201 25.13 27.28 32.44
N GLU A 202 26.15 28.07 32.82
CA GLU A 202 26.04 29.02 33.94
C GLU A 202 25.25 30.31 33.60
N GLU A 203 25.18 30.70 32.32
CA GLU A 203 24.27 31.77 31.86
C GLU A 203 22.83 31.24 31.63
N GLU A 204 22.66 29.93 31.49
CA GLU A 204 21.38 29.27 31.16
C GLU A 204 20.41 29.13 32.36
N GLU A 205 20.91 29.07 33.59
CA GLU A 205 20.04 29.00 34.78
C GLU A 205 19.25 30.33 35.02
N GLU A 206 19.77 31.48 34.58
CA GLU A 206 19.03 32.75 34.63
C GLU A 206 18.03 32.92 33.47
N GLU A 207 18.33 32.46 32.25
CA GLU A 207 17.40 32.49 31.10
C GLU A 207 16.24 31.48 31.19
N GLY A 208 16.37 30.44 32.03
CA GLY A 208 15.31 29.50 32.39
C GLY A 208 14.01 30.16 32.90
N ARG A 209 14.09 31.41 33.39
CA ARG A 209 13.01 32.13 34.09
C ARG A 209 12.11 33.03 33.23
N ARG A 210 12.22 33.05 31.89
CA ARG A 210 11.28 33.85 31.08
C ARG A 210 9.86 33.27 31.17
N PRO A 211 8.83 34.09 31.48
CA PRO A 211 7.49 33.60 31.73
C PRO A 211 6.92 32.95 30.46
N ALA A 212 6.13 31.88 30.65
CA ALA A 212 5.46 31.26 29.52
C ALA A 212 4.42 32.20 28.92
N VAL A 213 4.42 32.29 27.59
CA VAL A 213 3.55 33.13 26.77
C VAL A 213 2.43 32.30 26.16
N SER A 214 1.24 32.87 26.04
CA SER A 214 0.08 32.25 25.42
C SER A 214 0.03 32.49 23.90
N VAL A 215 -0.75 31.66 23.19
CA VAL A 215 -0.97 31.80 21.75
C VAL A 215 -1.62 33.14 21.40
N SER A 216 -2.57 33.63 22.20
CA SER A 216 -3.20 34.94 21.98
C SER A 216 -2.21 36.09 22.16
N GLU A 217 -1.36 36.06 23.19
CA GLU A 217 -0.35 37.09 23.42
C GLU A 217 0.68 37.14 22.28
N LEU A 218 1.10 35.97 21.78
CA LEU A 218 1.96 35.88 20.60
C LEU A 218 1.28 36.47 19.36
N ARG A 219 -0.01 36.18 19.16
CA ARG A 219 -0.80 36.69 18.04
C ARG A 219 -0.93 38.21 18.12
N ASP A 220 -1.29 38.73 19.27
CA ASP A 220 -1.47 40.17 19.49
C ASP A 220 -0.15 40.92 19.28
N SER A 221 0.97 40.37 19.75
CA SER A 221 2.30 40.94 19.52
C SER A 221 2.68 40.94 18.03
N PHE A 222 2.43 39.83 17.33
CA PHE A 222 2.72 39.70 15.89
C PHE A 222 1.89 40.68 15.04
N LEU A 223 0.58 40.78 15.30
CA LEU A 223 -0.33 41.66 14.58
C LEU A 223 -0.12 43.15 14.89
N SER A 224 0.25 43.48 16.14
CA SER A 224 0.45 44.87 16.57
C SER A 224 1.76 45.48 16.05
N GLY A 225 2.66 44.68 15.47
CA GLY A 225 4.00 45.13 15.06
C GLY A 225 4.86 45.67 16.21
N ARG A 226 4.43 45.49 17.46
CA ARG A 226 5.11 45.97 18.66
C ARG A 226 6.20 44.97 19.04
N GLY A 227 7.44 45.43 18.96
CA GLY A 227 8.63 44.64 19.22
C GLY A 227 9.09 43.90 17.96
N GLY A 228 10.40 43.71 17.79
CA GLY A 228 11.00 43.01 16.65
C GLY A 228 10.57 41.54 16.47
N VAL A 229 9.46 41.09 17.06
CA VAL A 229 8.86 39.75 17.05
C VAL A 229 8.55 39.23 15.65
N ALA A 230 8.15 40.11 14.71
CA ALA A 230 7.92 39.71 13.32
C ALA A 230 9.21 39.41 12.52
N ARG A 231 10.40 39.69 13.08
CA ARG A 231 11.71 39.44 12.43
C ARG A 231 12.78 38.81 13.35
N GLY A 232 12.54 38.73 14.65
CA GLY A 232 13.49 38.32 15.68
C GLY A 232 13.17 36.98 16.32
N THR A 233 14.15 36.44 17.05
CA THR A 233 14.03 35.20 17.83
C THR A 233 13.18 35.43 19.08
N ILE A 234 12.21 34.55 19.32
CA ILE A 234 11.37 34.56 20.53
C ILE A 234 11.98 33.65 21.58
N GLN A 235 12.30 34.25 22.74
CA GLN A 235 12.90 33.57 23.88
C GLN A 235 11.85 33.14 24.95
N HIS A 236 10.62 33.61 24.85
CA HIS A 236 9.55 33.21 25.77
C HIS A 236 9.16 31.76 25.55
N GLN A 237 8.83 31.06 26.64
CA GLN A 237 8.40 29.68 26.58
C GLN A 237 6.97 29.58 26.09
N LEU A 238 6.72 28.79 25.05
CA LEU A 238 5.37 28.46 24.60
C LEU A 238 5.05 27.01 24.99
N ILE A 239 3.99 26.82 25.78
CA ILE A 239 3.52 25.49 26.22
C ILE A 239 2.20 25.21 25.52
N VAL A 240 2.18 24.20 24.66
CA VAL A 240 1.05 23.89 23.77
C VAL A 240 0.87 22.38 23.64
N ARG A 241 -0.34 21.93 23.31
CA ARG A 241 -0.62 20.52 23.00
C ARG A 241 -0.76 20.32 21.50
N ILE A 242 -0.17 19.25 20.99
CA ILE A 242 -0.32 18.83 19.60
C ILE A 242 -1.73 18.29 19.40
N VAL A 243 -2.54 18.94 18.56
CA VAL A 243 -3.90 18.54 18.22
C VAL A 243 -3.89 17.67 16.97
N ASN A 244 -3.20 18.13 15.93
CA ASN A 244 -3.08 17.42 14.67
C ASN A 244 -1.61 17.44 14.21
N LYS A 245 -1.17 16.36 13.58
CA LYS A 245 0.17 16.18 13.04
C LYS A 245 0.05 15.86 11.56
N SER A 246 0.71 16.64 10.71
CA SER A 246 0.72 16.37 9.27
C SER A 246 1.60 15.17 8.95
N HIS A 247 1.37 14.54 7.81
CA HIS A 247 2.40 13.74 7.17
C HIS A 247 3.64 14.61 6.84
N LEU A 248 4.81 13.98 6.68
CA LEU A 248 6.04 14.63 6.24
C LEU A 248 5.88 15.10 4.78
N MET A 249 6.35 16.31 4.51
CA MET A 249 6.36 16.89 3.18
C MET A 249 7.80 17.05 2.71
N TYR A 250 8.17 16.26 1.71
CA TYR A 250 9.43 16.44 0.99
C TYR A 250 9.36 17.65 0.06
N TYR A 251 10.32 18.56 0.14
CA TYR A 251 10.40 19.73 -0.75
C TYR A 251 11.74 19.84 -1.48
N GLY A 252 12.53 18.76 -1.49
CA GLY A 252 13.81 18.71 -2.19
C GLY A 252 13.65 19.09 -3.66
N ARG A 253 14.60 19.86 -4.18
CA ARG A 253 14.63 20.25 -5.59
C ARG A 253 15.98 19.97 -6.20
N THR A 254 15.96 19.65 -7.49
CA THR A 254 17.15 19.38 -8.29
C THR A 254 18.00 20.62 -8.54
N ASP A 255 17.44 21.83 -8.39
CA ASP A 255 18.13 23.11 -8.57
C ASP A 255 18.69 23.69 -7.26
N ARG A 256 18.50 23.04 -6.12
CA ARG A 256 18.85 23.58 -4.80
C ARG A 256 19.47 22.55 -3.86
N ASN A 257 20.55 22.97 -3.23
CA ASN A 257 21.16 22.22 -2.14
C ASN A 257 20.39 22.47 -0.84
N CYS A 258 20.00 21.38 -0.20
CA CYS A 258 19.33 21.38 1.10
C CYS A 258 19.53 19.99 1.69
N GLU A 259 20.30 19.90 2.77
CA GLU A 259 20.73 18.63 3.36
C GLU A 259 19.53 17.74 3.73
N CYS A 260 18.53 18.32 4.40
CA CYS A 260 17.35 17.60 4.83
C CYS A 260 16.10 18.35 4.38
N PRO A 261 15.59 18.16 3.15
CA PRO A 261 14.51 18.98 2.62
C PRO A 261 13.14 18.42 3.00
N TYR A 262 12.88 18.35 4.30
CA TYR A 262 11.60 17.93 4.88
C TYR A 262 10.99 19.04 5.72
N LYS A 263 9.66 19.13 5.69
CA LYS A 263 8.89 19.90 6.67
C LYS A 263 7.72 19.08 7.20
N ALA A 264 7.28 19.41 8.40
CA ALA A 264 6.03 18.91 8.99
C ALA A 264 5.30 20.05 9.67
N VAL A 265 3.97 19.97 9.69
CA VAL A 265 3.10 20.95 10.34
C VAL A 265 2.38 20.27 11.49
N LEU A 266 2.47 20.88 12.67
CA LEU A 266 1.74 20.51 13.86
C LEU A 266 0.70 21.60 14.11
N GLU A 267 -0.58 21.24 14.13
CA GLU A 267 -1.60 22.13 14.69
C GLU A 267 -1.57 21.96 16.19
N VAL A 268 -1.28 23.04 16.91
CA VAL A 268 -1.13 23.05 18.36
C VAL A 268 -2.08 24.06 18.98
N CYS A 269 -2.45 23.85 20.24
CA CYS A 269 -3.28 24.80 20.98
C CYS A 269 -2.82 24.98 22.42
N ASP A 270 -3.23 26.10 23.00
CA ASP A 270 -3.31 26.34 24.44
C ASP A 270 -4.76 26.70 24.83
N GLN A 271 -4.97 27.31 25.99
CA GLN A 271 -6.30 27.76 26.42
C GLN A 271 -6.80 29.02 25.69
N THR A 272 -5.91 29.74 25.02
CA THR A 272 -6.20 31.04 24.41
C THR A 272 -6.40 30.94 22.90
N GLY A 273 -5.85 29.91 22.25
CA GLY A 273 -6.14 29.60 20.85
C GLY A 273 -5.28 28.50 20.25
N SER A 274 -5.37 28.39 18.92
CA SER A 274 -4.57 27.45 18.11
C SER A 274 -3.61 28.18 17.18
N VAL A 275 -2.49 27.54 16.86
CA VAL A 275 -1.48 28.01 15.91
C VAL A 275 -0.81 26.82 15.21
N CYS A 276 -0.26 27.04 14.02
CA CYS A 276 0.57 26.04 13.34
C CYS A 276 2.02 26.18 13.80
N VAL A 277 2.62 25.08 14.25
CA VAL A 277 4.06 24.93 14.45
C VAL A 277 4.63 24.16 13.25
N VAL A 278 5.64 24.72 12.59
CA VAL A 278 6.28 24.11 11.41
C VAL A 278 7.69 23.67 11.77
N LEU A 279 7.91 22.36 11.73
CA LEU A 279 9.23 21.76 11.85
C LEU A 279 9.95 21.83 10.50
N TRP A 280 11.18 22.35 10.49
CA TRP A 280 11.98 22.50 9.28
C TRP A 280 13.26 21.67 9.30
N ASN A 281 13.56 21.07 8.16
CA ASN A 281 14.79 20.35 7.89
C ASN A 281 15.11 19.26 8.92
N SER A 282 16.32 19.29 9.51
CA SER A 282 16.80 18.32 10.51
C SER A 282 15.95 18.29 11.79
N MET A 283 15.10 19.30 12.03
CA MET A 283 14.11 19.24 13.11
C MET A 283 13.08 18.13 12.85
N CYS A 284 12.73 17.85 11.59
CA CYS A 284 11.89 16.70 11.25
C CYS A 284 12.58 15.38 11.62
N VAL A 285 13.84 15.21 11.25
CA VAL A 285 14.61 13.98 11.53
C VAL A 285 14.76 13.73 13.03
N SER A 286 14.94 14.81 13.81
CA SER A 286 15.21 14.72 15.24
C SER A 286 13.95 14.56 16.09
N TRP A 287 12.79 15.06 15.64
CA TRP A 287 11.59 15.17 16.47
C TRP A 287 10.34 14.52 15.88
N TYR A 288 10.26 14.28 14.56
CA TYR A 288 8.99 13.89 13.95
C TYR A 288 8.47 12.56 14.49
N ARG A 289 9.30 11.52 14.64
CA ARG A 289 8.83 10.22 15.17
C ARG A 289 8.54 10.28 16.66
N CYS A 290 9.24 11.15 17.40
CA CYS A 290 9.09 11.33 18.84
C CYS A 290 7.79 12.05 19.22
N LEU A 291 7.29 12.95 18.37
CA LEU A 291 6.12 13.78 18.65
C LEU A 291 4.82 13.11 18.20
N ARG A 292 3.83 13.04 19.08
CA ARG A 292 2.52 12.41 18.83
C ARG A 292 1.38 13.40 19.07
N PRO A 293 0.25 13.29 18.35
CA PRO A 293 -0.98 13.99 18.72
C PRO A 293 -1.36 13.67 20.17
N GLY A 294 -1.61 14.71 20.97
CA GLY A 294 -1.87 14.61 22.41
C GLY A 294 -0.70 15.04 23.30
N ASP A 295 0.53 15.02 22.80
CA ASP A 295 1.71 15.46 23.55
C ASP A 295 1.64 16.94 23.88
N ILE A 296 2.10 17.29 25.09
CA ILE A 296 2.34 18.68 25.48
C ILE A 296 3.80 18.98 25.23
N ILE A 297 4.08 20.03 24.47
CA ILE A 297 5.44 20.45 24.12
C ILE A 297 5.73 21.85 24.67
N SER A 298 6.99 22.06 25.05
CA SER A 298 7.57 23.37 25.35
C SER A 298 8.46 23.79 24.20
N LEU A 299 8.27 25.01 23.70
CA LEU A 299 9.07 25.62 22.65
C LEU A 299 9.79 26.87 23.18
N ARG A 300 11.09 26.99 22.90
CA ARG A 300 11.90 28.20 23.10
C ARG A 300 12.76 28.46 21.86
N GLN A 301 13.26 29.68 21.73
CA GLN A 301 14.15 30.08 20.62
C GLN A 301 13.52 29.82 19.24
N TYR A 302 12.27 30.21 19.03
CA TYR A 302 11.55 30.03 17.76
C TYR A 302 11.31 31.36 17.03
N ARG A 303 10.80 31.32 15.79
CA ARG A 303 10.39 32.51 15.03
C ARG A 303 8.89 32.46 14.74
N VAL A 304 8.24 33.62 14.77
CA VAL A 304 6.85 33.77 14.31
C VAL A 304 6.86 34.42 12.93
N LYS A 305 6.13 33.83 11.98
CA LYS A 305 6.05 34.29 10.58
C LYS A 305 4.59 34.35 10.13
N PRO A 306 4.26 35.09 9.06
CA PRO A 306 2.97 34.93 8.39
C PRO A 306 2.81 33.49 7.90
N GLN A 307 1.62 32.92 8.02
CA GLN A 307 1.37 31.55 7.58
C GLN A 307 1.58 31.41 6.07
N TYR A 308 2.41 30.45 5.67
CA TYR A 308 2.64 30.15 4.26
C TYR A 308 1.45 29.33 3.73
N HIS A 309 0.67 29.90 2.81
CA HIS A 309 -0.66 29.44 2.34
C HIS A 309 -1.83 29.82 3.26
N GLY A 310 -2.29 31.06 3.11
CA GLY A 310 -3.30 31.71 3.95
C GLY A 310 -4.74 31.22 3.78
N GLU A 311 -5.03 29.96 4.11
CA GLU A 311 -6.42 29.50 4.10
C GLU A 311 -7.14 29.67 5.44
N ARG A 312 -6.47 29.66 6.62
CA ARG A 312 -7.17 29.80 7.93
C ARG A 312 -6.40 30.41 9.12
N GLY A 313 -5.24 31.05 8.93
CA GLY A 313 -4.50 31.62 10.07
C GLY A 313 -3.58 32.79 9.73
N ASP A 314 -3.37 33.64 10.74
CA ASP A 314 -2.62 34.90 10.60
C ASP A 314 -1.11 34.70 10.77
N MET A 315 -0.70 33.67 11.51
CA MET A 315 0.69 33.40 11.87
C MET A 315 1.03 31.91 11.98
N GLU A 316 2.30 31.57 11.82
CA GLU A 316 2.90 30.27 12.09
C GLU A 316 4.15 30.40 12.97
N VAL A 317 4.41 29.39 13.80
CA VAL A 317 5.63 29.25 14.61
C VAL A 317 6.61 28.37 13.86
N SER A 318 7.73 28.94 13.42
CA SER A 318 8.79 28.28 12.65
C SER A 318 9.88 27.76 13.60
N VAL A 319 10.01 26.43 13.65
CA VAL A 319 11.00 25.70 14.46
C VAL A 319 12.14 25.26 13.53
N ASN A 320 13.34 25.80 13.77
CA ASN A 320 14.51 25.60 12.92
C ASN A 320 15.65 25.04 13.77
N SER A 321 16.57 24.30 13.15
CA SER A 321 17.76 23.79 13.84
C SER A 321 18.87 24.83 14.00
N ARG A 322 18.80 25.94 13.24
CA ARG A 322 19.75 27.05 13.28
C ARG A 322 19.04 28.36 13.00
N ASN A 323 19.56 29.45 13.57
CA ASN A 323 19.14 30.82 13.31
C ASN A 323 17.63 31.10 13.46
N PRO A 324 17.06 30.99 14.67
CA PRO A 324 17.64 30.43 15.90
C PRO A 324 17.58 28.90 15.92
N ALA A 325 18.43 28.28 16.73
CA ALA A 325 18.32 26.87 17.06
C ALA A 325 17.20 26.69 18.08
N ALA A 326 16.04 26.22 17.65
CA ALA A 326 14.88 26.09 18.51
C ALA A 326 15.07 24.95 19.52
N ARG A 327 14.72 25.20 20.79
CA ARG A 327 14.68 24.19 21.84
C ARG A 327 13.26 23.66 21.97
N VAL A 328 13.12 22.34 21.87
CA VAL A 328 11.85 21.62 21.97
C VAL A 328 11.99 20.61 23.11
N SER A 329 10.97 20.46 23.94
CA SER A 329 10.90 19.37 24.91
C SER A 329 9.46 18.86 25.07
N VAL A 330 9.31 17.57 25.32
CA VAL A 330 8.00 16.94 25.60
C VAL A 330 7.79 16.97 27.12
N LEU A 331 6.66 17.51 27.56
CA LEU A 331 6.33 17.69 28.97
C LEU A 331 5.27 16.68 29.41
N PRO A 332 5.49 15.96 30.53
CA PRO A 332 4.43 15.21 31.18
C PRO A 332 3.26 16.11 31.58
N GLU A 333 2.02 15.65 31.43
CA GLU A 333 0.85 16.47 31.77
C GLU A 333 0.79 16.88 33.25
N SER A 334 1.43 16.10 34.14
CA SER A 334 1.58 16.38 35.56
C SER A 334 2.55 17.53 35.87
N SER A 335 3.50 17.82 34.99
CA SER A 335 4.47 18.92 35.19
C SER A 335 3.93 20.28 34.78
N VAL A 336 2.76 20.33 34.12
CA VAL A 336 2.13 21.57 33.65
C VAL A 336 1.05 22.01 34.64
N PRO A 337 1.11 23.27 35.15
CA PRO A 337 0.10 23.82 36.05
C PRO A 337 -1.32 23.72 35.45
N PRO A 338 -2.35 23.38 36.26
CA PRO A 338 -3.71 23.24 35.77
C PRO A 338 -4.24 24.48 35.04
N GLU A 339 -3.91 25.70 35.50
CA GLU A 339 -4.35 26.93 34.86
C GLU A 339 -3.69 27.19 33.51
N ARG A 340 -2.60 26.47 33.17
CA ARG A 340 -1.89 26.60 31.89
C ARG A 340 -1.97 25.34 31.03
N ARG A 341 -2.66 24.31 31.51
CA ARG A 341 -2.76 23.02 30.82
C ARG A 341 -3.56 23.19 29.53
N PRO A 342 -2.99 22.86 28.36
CA PRO A 342 -3.72 22.92 27.10
C PRO A 342 -4.87 21.89 27.03
N PRO A 343 -5.97 22.20 26.34
CA PRO A 343 -7.12 21.31 26.23
C PRO A 343 -6.77 20.01 25.51
N ALA A 344 -7.50 18.93 25.81
CA ALA A 344 -7.30 17.64 25.17
C ALA A 344 -7.78 17.64 23.70
N PRO A 345 -7.22 16.79 22.82
CA PRO A 345 -7.67 16.69 21.43
C PRO A 345 -9.12 16.22 21.33
N ALA A 346 -9.87 16.83 20.41
CA ALA A 346 -11.26 16.46 20.13
C ALA A 346 -11.34 15.51 18.93
N TYR A 347 -12.17 14.47 19.08
CA TYR A 347 -12.46 13.47 18.06
C TYR A 347 -13.93 13.54 17.65
N SER A 348 -14.20 13.23 16.38
CA SER A 348 -15.52 13.24 15.76
C SER A 348 -15.73 11.89 15.07
N PHE A 349 -16.03 10.86 15.88
CA PHE A 349 -16.28 9.51 15.38
C PHE A 349 -17.63 9.41 14.66
N TYR A 350 -17.61 8.80 13.48
CA TYR A 350 -18.80 8.45 12.70
C TYR A 350 -18.86 6.93 12.54
N SER A 351 -20.05 6.37 12.77
CA SER A 351 -20.37 4.98 12.43
C SER A 351 -20.68 4.83 10.94
N SER A 352 -20.62 3.60 10.42
CA SER A 352 -21.00 3.26 9.05
C SER A 352 -22.39 3.80 8.67
N LYS A 353 -23.34 3.73 9.60
CA LYS A 353 -24.69 4.29 9.44
C LYS A 353 -24.70 5.82 9.31
N GLU A 354 -23.94 6.52 10.15
CA GLU A 354 -23.86 7.99 10.11
C GLU A 354 -23.11 8.49 8.86
N LEU A 355 -22.19 7.69 8.32
CA LEU A 355 -21.46 8.01 7.11
C LEU A 355 -22.35 8.05 5.85
N LEU A 356 -23.48 7.32 5.83
CA LEU A 356 -24.43 7.34 4.72
C LEU A 356 -24.95 8.75 4.41
N ASP A 357 -25.19 9.54 5.46
CA ASP A 357 -25.67 10.92 5.41
C ASP A 357 -24.54 11.97 5.46
N CYS A 358 -23.29 11.52 5.54
CA CYS A 358 -22.13 12.40 5.65
C CYS A 358 -21.91 13.20 4.37
N ARG A 359 -21.61 14.50 4.52
CA ARG A 359 -21.43 15.43 3.40
C ARG A 359 -20.09 15.18 2.70
N HIS A 360 -20.05 15.40 1.38
CA HIS A 360 -18.79 15.41 0.65
C HIS A 360 -17.83 16.45 1.25
N GLY A 361 -16.58 16.08 1.46
CA GLY A 361 -15.54 16.91 2.06
C GLY A 361 -15.58 17.00 3.58
N ALA A 362 -16.58 16.42 4.25
CA ALA A 362 -16.65 16.42 5.70
C ALA A 362 -15.49 15.61 6.31
N MET A 363 -14.98 16.11 7.44
CA MET A 363 -13.92 15.49 8.22
C MET A 363 -14.52 14.59 9.28
N CYS A 364 -14.02 13.37 9.40
CA CYS A 364 -14.52 12.37 10.34
C CYS A 364 -13.39 11.48 10.87
N ASP A 365 -13.63 10.89 12.03
CA ASP A 365 -12.83 9.81 12.60
C ASP A 365 -13.67 8.52 12.51
N VAL A 366 -13.02 7.38 12.30
CA VAL A 366 -13.70 6.08 12.24
C VAL A 366 -12.93 5.05 13.04
N ILE A 367 -13.65 4.06 13.54
CA ILE A 367 -13.11 2.84 14.14
C ILE A 367 -13.81 1.66 13.49
N GLY A 368 -13.06 0.60 13.19
CA GLY A 368 -13.66 -0.62 12.66
C GLY A 368 -12.71 -1.81 12.69
N LEU A 369 -13.29 -2.99 12.57
CA LEU A 369 -12.58 -4.24 12.34
C LEU A 369 -12.20 -4.33 10.86
N LEU A 370 -10.92 -4.48 10.57
CA LEU A 370 -10.42 -4.61 9.20
C LEU A 370 -10.79 -5.99 8.65
N THR A 371 -11.60 -6.05 7.59
CA THR A 371 -11.99 -7.34 6.95
C THR A 371 -11.45 -7.50 5.55
N PHE A 372 -10.95 -6.43 4.93
CA PHE A 372 -10.17 -6.52 3.70
C PHE A 372 -9.04 -5.48 3.67
N SER A 373 -7.82 -5.95 3.39
CA SER A 373 -6.65 -5.11 3.17
C SER A 373 -6.11 -5.32 1.76
N GLY A 374 -6.26 -4.31 0.89
CA GLY A 374 -5.74 -4.35 -0.46
C GLY A 374 -4.22 -4.25 -0.50
N ARG A 375 -3.63 -4.77 -1.57
CA ARG A 375 -2.21 -4.55 -1.87
C ARG A 375 -1.91 -3.05 -2.05
N PRO A 376 -0.71 -2.56 -1.72
CA PRO A 376 -0.29 -1.21 -2.04
C PRO A 376 -0.26 -0.99 -3.56
N GLU A 377 -0.77 0.14 -3.98
CA GLU A 377 -0.81 0.60 -5.37
C GLU A 377 -0.34 2.05 -5.44
N ARG A 378 0.09 2.51 -6.62
CA ARG A 378 0.56 3.87 -6.84
C ARG A 378 -0.24 4.54 -7.94
N ILE A 379 -0.47 5.85 -7.80
CA ILE A 379 -1.12 6.68 -8.82
C ILE A 379 -0.39 8.01 -8.96
N ARG A 380 -0.36 8.57 -10.17
CA ARG A 380 0.22 9.90 -10.40
C ARG A 380 -0.65 11.00 -9.78
N SER A 381 0.00 11.97 -9.14
CA SER A 381 -0.66 13.17 -8.63
C SER A 381 -1.28 14.00 -9.78
N LYS A 382 -2.48 14.52 -9.53
CA LYS A 382 -3.25 15.35 -10.48
C LYS A 382 -2.91 16.84 -10.38
N ASP A 383 -2.05 17.25 -9.44
CA ASP A 383 -1.80 18.67 -9.08
C ASP A 383 -0.88 19.43 -10.06
N GLY A 384 -0.94 19.08 -11.35
CA GLY A 384 -0.26 19.80 -12.44
C GLY A 384 1.25 19.57 -12.56
N LYS A 385 1.89 18.87 -11.60
CA LYS A 385 3.30 18.45 -11.71
C LYS A 385 3.51 17.08 -12.34
N GLY A 386 2.47 16.24 -12.43
CA GLY A 386 2.40 15.00 -13.23
C GLY A 386 3.42 13.88 -12.96
N ALA A 387 4.48 14.13 -12.20
CA ALA A 387 5.60 13.20 -12.00
C ALA A 387 5.53 12.44 -10.67
N GLU A 388 4.88 12.98 -9.64
CA GLU A 388 4.85 12.37 -8.31
C GLU A 388 3.89 11.18 -8.24
N LEU A 389 4.39 10.04 -7.78
CA LEU A 389 3.62 8.84 -7.50
C LEU A 389 3.20 8.83 -6.03
N LEU A 390 1.88 8.70 -5.81
CA LEU A 390 1.26 8.61 -4.50
C LEU A 390 0.89 7.15 -4.23
N GLU A 391 1.45 6.59 -3.17
CA GLU A 391 1.15 5.24 -2.70
C GLU A 391 -0.14 5.21 -1.87
N TYR A 392 -0.98 4.21 -2.11
CA TYR A 392 -2.23 3.98 -1.40
C TYR A 392 -2.59 2.50 -1.33
N ARG A 393 -3.49 2.15 -0.41
CA ARG A 393 -4.22 0.87 -0.40
C ARG A 393 -5.68 1.06 -0.04
N TRP A 394 -6.49 0.07 -0.38
CA TRP A 394 -7.90 0.02 -0.01
C TRP A 394 -8.11 -0.79 1.26
N LEU A 395 -8.91 -0.25 2.18
CA LEU A 395 -9.33 -0.94 3.39
C LEU A 395 -10.85 -1.06 3.41
N ARG A 396 -11.35 -2.17 3.97
CA ARG A 396 -12.76 -2.38 4.29
C ARG A 396 -12.89 -2.60 5.79
N LEU A 397 -13.62 -1.71 6.46
CA LEU A 397 -13.84 -1.79 7.90
C LEU A 397 -15.30 -2.09 8.23
N GLU A 398 -15.52 -2.94 9.22
CA GLU A 398 -16.84 -3.24 9.79
C GLU A 398 -16.93 -2.67 11.21
N ASP A 399 -18.05 -2.03 11.56
CA ASP A 399 -18.26 -1.45 12.89
C ASP A 399 -19.55 -1.92 13.60
N GLY A 400 -20.33 -2.77 12.92
CA GLY A 400 -21.59 -3.32 13.42
C GLY A 400 -22.78 -2.35 13.44
N ALA A 401 -22.64 -1.12 12.96
CA ALA A 401 -23.72 -0.13 12.97
C ALA A 401 -24.65 -0.24 11.75
N SER A 402 -24.17 -0.84 10.66
CA SER A 402 -24.94 -1.16 9.46
C SER A 402 -24.28 -2.30 8.69
N ASP A 403 -24.99 -2.87 7.72
CA ASP A 403 -24.46 -3.89 6.79
C ASP A 403 -23.51 -3.30 5.73
N GLN A 404 -23.37 -1.96 5.70
CA GLN A 404 -22.55 -1.25 4.73
C GLN A 404 -21.14 -1.06 5.30
N PRO A 405 -20.09 -1.62 4.68
CA PRO A 405 -18.74 -1.46 5.18
C PRO A 405 -18.23 -0.03 4.98
N ILE A 406 -17.31 0.39 5.84
CA ILE A 406 -16.59 1.66 5.69
C ILE A 406 -15.42 1.41 4.73
N MET A 407 -15.52 1.98 3.53
CA MET A 407 -14.46 1.92 2.52
C MET A 407 -13.46 3.06 2.74
N VAL A 408 -12.17 2.74 2.89
CA VAL A 408 -11.10 3.73 3.07
C VAL A 408 -10.06 3.56 1.97
N LYS A 409 -9.84 4.61 1.17
CA LYS A 409 -8.67 4.73 0.29
C LYS A 409 -7.56 5.41 1.07
N LEU A 410 -6.71 4.61 1.70
CA LEU A 410 -5.67 5.11 2.59
C LEU A 410 -4.38 5.33 1.80
N PHE A 411 -3.91 6.58 1.73
CA PHE A 411 -2.58 6.94 1.23
C PHE A 411 -1.54 6.86 2.35
N SER A 412 -0.25 6.82 2.03
CA SER A 412 0.84 6.90 3.03
C SER A 412 0.65 8.05 4.02
N THR A 413 0.93 7.80 5.30
CA THR A 413 0.67 8.76 6.40
C THR A 413 1.92 9.13 7.20
N SER A 414 3.13 8.80 6.74
CA SER A 414 4.37 8.91 7.52
C SER A 414 4.35 8.02 8.78
N GLN A 415 3.74 6.85 8.64
CA GLN A 415 3.63 5.81 9.68
C GLN A 415 3.90 4.44 9.05
N PRO A 416 5.07 4.22 8.42
CA PRO A 416 5.34 3.01 7.65
C PRO A 416 5.09 1.72 8.45
N GLU A 417 5.45 1.70 9.74
CA GLU A 417 5.27 0.55 10.63
C GLU A 417 3.80 0.23 10.89
N VAL A 418 2.93 1.25 10.91
CA VAL A 418 1.48 1.06 11.02
C VAL A 418 0.93 0.49 9.70
N HIS A 419 1.37 1.01 8.57
CA HIS A 419 0.91 0.54 7.26
C HIS A 419 1.28 -0.91 7.01
N GLU A 420 2.46 -1.34 7.46
CA GLU A 420 2.89 -2.73 7.41
C GLU A 420 1.94 -3.64 8.19
N LYS A 421 1.40 -3.20 9.33
CA LYS A 421 0.53 -3.98 10.21
C LYS A 421 -0.97 -3.92 9.91
N LEU A 422 -1.37 -3.31 8.79
CA LEU A 422 -2.79 -3.26 8.37
C LEU A 422 -3.26 -4.59 7.79
N HIS A 423 -3.45 -5.58 8.67
CA HIS A 423 -3.94 -6.91 8.31
C HIS A 423 -5.41 -7.08 8.70
N PRO A 424 -6.17 -7.93 7.99
CA PRO A 424 -7.49 -8.32 8.46
C PRO A 424 -7.48 -8.83 9.90
N LEU A 425 -8.62 -8.65 10.59
CA LEU A 425 -8.83 -8.83 12.02
C LEU A 425 -8.18 -7.78 12.94
N ALA A 426 -7.35 -6.87 12.41
CA ALA A 426 -6.90 -5.73 13.21
C ALA A 426 -8.07 -4.76 13.50
N VAL A 427 -8.12 -4.21 14.72
CA VAL A 427 -8.96 -3.03 14.99
C VAL A 427 -8.19 -1.82 14.51
N VAL A 428 -8.81 -1.03 13.65
CA VAL A 428 -8.19 0.15 13.04
C VAL A 428 -8.98 1.39 13.41
N VAL A 429 -8.27 2.41 13.88
CA VAL A 429 -8.77 3.77 14.08
C VAL A 429 -8.08 4.68 13.07
N CYS A 430 -8.88 5.33 12.23
CA CYS A 430 -8.39 6.36 11.32
C CYS A 430 -9.00 7.70 11.73
N THR A 431 -8.16 8.69 12.01
CA THR A 431 -8.61 10.04 12.36
C THR A 431 -8.43 10.99 11.20
N ARG A 432 -9.22 12.09 11.21
CA ARG A 432 -9.16 13.18 10.24
C ARG A 432 -9.24 12.68 8.80
N LEU A 433 -10.10 11.71 8.52
CA LEU A 433 -10.41 11.29 7.16
C LEU A 433 -11.41 12.26 6.53
N ARG A 434 -11.34 12.39 5.21
CA ARG A 434 -12.27 13.17 4.39
C ARG A 434 -13.25 12.24 3.68
N CYS A 435 -14.54 12.51 3.81
CA CYS A 435 -15.58 11.81 3.07
C CYS A 435 -15.62 12.26 1.59
N VAL A 436 -15.54 11.30 0.67
CA VAL A 436 -15.70 11.52 -0.77
C VAL A 436 -16.96 10.80 -1.22
N ARG A 437 -17.94 11.57 -1.68
CA ARG A 437 -19.13 11.04 -2.34
C ARG A 437 -18.90 10.93 -3.85
N ALA A 438 -19.21 9.78 -4.42
CA ALA A 438 -19.10 9.49 -5.85
C ALA A 438 -20.35 8.72 -6.29
N ALA A 439 -21.22 9.36 -7.07
CA ALA A 439 -22.53 8.82 -7.47
C ALA A 439 -23.35 8.33 -6.25
N SER A 440 -23.78 7.06 -6.24
CA SER A 440 -24.52 6.43 -5.13
C SER A 440 -23.63 5.88 -4.00
N CYS A 441 -22.32 6.04 -4.13
CA CYS A 441 -21.31 5.46 -3.24
C CYS A 441 -20.55 6.55 -2.47
N PHE A 442 -19.89 6.14 -1.39
CA PHE A 442 -18.97 7.01 -0.66
C PHE A 442 -17.77 6.21 -0.17
N PHE A 443 -16.63 6.86 -0.06
CA PHE A 443 -15.45 6.32 0.61
C PHE A 443 -14.76 7.42 1.39
N LEU A 444 -13.88 7.03 2.29
CA LEU A 444 -13.04 7.93 3.04
C LEU A 444 -11.62 7.96 2.44
N THR A 445 -10.97 9.10 2.49
CA THR A 445 -9.59 9.28 2.03
C THR A 445 -8.84 10.21 2.98
N ASN A 446 -7.50 10.25 2.87
CA ASN A 446 -6.67 11.03 3.75
C ASN A 446 -6.98 12.54 3.66
N SER A 447 -6.82 13.22 4.78
CA SER A 447 -6.47 14.64 4.83
C SER A 447 -4.96 14.79 5.08
N VAL A 448 -4.48 16.03 5.13
CA VAL A 448 -3.08 16.32 5.51
C VAL A 448 -2.74 15.80 6.90
N TYR A 449 -3.73 15.70 7.80
CA TYR A 449 -3.59 15.37 9.22
C TYR A 449 -4.11 13.98 9.59
N THR A 450 -4.34 13.11 8.59
CA THR A 450 -4.79 11.75 8.87
C THR A 450 -3.76 11.01 9.70
N GLN A 451 -4.22 10.34 10.77
CA GLN A 451 -3.42 9.41 11.56
C GLN A 451 -4.14 8.07 11.61
N VAL A 452 -3.35 7.00 11.58
CA VAL A 452 -3.85 5.63 11.64
C VAL A 452 -3.28 4.96 12.88
N TYR A 453 -4.12 4.23 13.58
CA TYR A 453 -3.73 3.42 14.72
C TYR A 453 -4.33 2.03 14.51
N CYS A 454 -3.56 0.99 14.78
CA CYS A 454 -4.04 -0.38 14.69
C CYS A 454 -3.59 -1.20 15.90
N THR A 455 -4.29 -2.30 16.15
CA THR A 455 -3.88 -3.30 17.11
C THR A 455 -2.53 -3.94 16.73
N GLY A 456 -1.80 -4.45 17.72
CA GLY A 456 -0.46 -5.03 17.55
C GLY A 456 0.69 -4.02 17.61
N LEU A 457 0.40 -2.77 18.01
CA LEU A 457 1.39 -1.70 18.22
C LEU A 457 1.26 -1.03 19.59
N SER A 458 0.35 -1.49 20.46
CA SER A 458 0.09 -0.96 21.80
C SER A 458 -0.38 0.50 21.84
N GLN A 459 -0.64 1.11 20.68
CA GLN A 459 -0.97 2.53 20.53
C GLN A 459 -2.33 2.85 21.14
N HIS A 460 -3.30 1.94 21.04
CA HIS A 460 -4.67 2.18 21.49
C HIS A 460 -4.79 2.38 23.02
N SER A 461 -3.89 1.77 23.80
CA SER A 461 -3.87 1.85 25.26
C SER A 461 -3.64 3.29 25.76
N GLU A 462 -2.82 4.05 25.05
CA GLU A 462 -2.41 5.42 25.36
C GLU A 462 -3.43 6.47 24.90
N MET A 463 -4.31 6.12 23.95
CA MET A 463 -5.17 7.10 23.28
C MET A 463 -6.42 7.47 24.09
N SER A 464 -6.69 8.77 24.20
CA SER A 464 -7.82 9.31 24.97
C SER A 464 -9.19 8.96 24.39
N TYR A 465 -9.27 8.68 23.07
CA TYR A 465 -10.53 8.32 22.42
C TYR A 465 -11.14 7.01 22.93
N ARG A 466 -10.37 6.13 23.60
CA ARG A 466 -10.87 4.85 24.14
C ARG A 466 -12.03 5.00 25.13
N ARG A 467 -12.14 6.18 25.75
CA ARG A 467 -13.20 6.51 26.71
C ARG A 467 -14.48 7.01 26.04
N LEU A 468 -14.44 7.32 24.74
CA LEU A 468 -15.56 7.87 24.00
C LEU A 468 -16.63 6.81 23.77
N ARG A 469 -17.90 7.24 23.80
CA ARG A 469 -19.07 6.37 23.64
C ARG A 469 -19.04 5.57 22.31
N PRO A 470 -18.73 6.17 21.14
CA PRO A 470 -18.69 5.41 19.88
C PRO A 470 -17.68 4.27 19.91
N VAL A 471 -16.48 4.52 20.45
CA VAL A 471 -15.42 3.50 20.59
C VAL A 471 -15.87 2.38 21.54
N ARG A 472 -16.45 2.71 22.69
CA ARG A 472 -16.98 1.69 23.62
C ARG A 472 -18.10 0.85 23.01
N GLN A 473 -18.97 1.46 22.20
CA GLN A 473 -20.04 0.74 21.49
C GLN A 473 -19.46 -0.23 20.46
N PHE A 474 -18.48 0.20 19.68
CA PHE A 474 -17.75 -0.65 18.76
C PHE A 474 -17.09 -1.84 19.49
N LEU A 475 -16.36 -1.59 20.57
CA LEU A 475 -15.70 -2.67 21.33
C LEU A 475 -16.71 -3.67 21.93
N GLN A 476 -17.90 -3.20 22.32
CA GLN A 476 -18.96 -4.08 22.78
C GLN A 476 -19.55 -4.92 21.64
N TRP A 477 -19.62 -4.39 20.42
CA TRP A 477 -20.01 -5.16 19.23
C TRP A 477 -18.94 -6.19 18.85
N LEU A 478 -17.67 -5.79 18.88
CA LEU A 478 -16.52 -6.65 18.54
C LEU A 478 -16.49 -7.92 19.41
N ARG A 479 -16.70 -7.78 20.73
CA ARG A 479 -16.74 -8.92 21.67
C ARG A 479 -17.88 -9.93 21.42
N ARG A 480 -18.83 -9.60 20.55
CA ARG A 480 -19.92 -10.51 20.16
C ARG A 480 -19.66 -11.20 18.82
N GLN A 481 -18.60 -10.84 18.12
CA GLN A 481 -18.23 -11.48 16.87
C GLN A 481 -17.58 -12.84 17.16
N ASP A 482 -17.68 -13.73 16.18
CA ASP A 482 -17.03 -15.03 16.18
C ASP A 482 -15.83 -15.00 15.23
N ASP A 483 -14.67 -15.42 15.71
CA ASP A 483 -13.40 -15.36 14.98
C ASP A 483 -13.47 -16.13 13.65
N GLU A 484 -14.05 -17.34 13.65
CA GLU A 484 -14.16 -18.19 12.46
C GLU A 484 -15.09 -17.57 11.42
N GLU A 485 -16.21 -16.97 11.86
CA GLU A 485 -17.13 -16.29 10.96
C GLU A 485 -16.47 -15.07 10.27
N VAL A 486 -15.64 -14.32 11.00
CA VAL A 486 -14.89 -13.19 10.45
C VAL A 486 -13.77 -13.67 9.53
N LEU A 487 -13.00 -14.68 9.93
CA LEU A 487 -11.92 -15.26 9.12
C LEU A 487 -12.43 -15.80 7.79
N SER A 488 -13.59 -16.47 7.79
CA SER A 488 -14.19 -17.05 6.57
C SER A 488 -14.48 -16.04 5.46
N ARG A 489 -14.56 -14.74 5.79
CA ARG A 489 -14.81 -13.63 4.85
C ARG A 489 -13.67 -12.63 4.76
N ALA A 490 -12.59 -12.82 5.53
CA ALA A 490 -11.45 -11.93 5.58
C ALA A 490 -10.56 -12.11 4.35
N LEU A 491 -10.20 -11.02 3.70
CA LEU A 491 -9.48 -11.03 2.43
C LEU A 491 -8.23 -10.12 2.45
N ILE A 492 -7.19 -10.52 1.72
CA ILE A 492 -5.97 -9.74 1.60
C ILE A 492 -5.45 -9.71 0.15
N GLY A 493 -4.87 -8.59 -0.26
CA GLY A 493 -4.28 -8.42 -1.59
C GLY A 493 -5.31 -8.33 -2.73
N GLY A 494 -4.91 -8.75 -3.93
CA GLY A 494 -5.77 -8.79 -5.11
C GLY A 494 -6.06 -7.44 -5.75
N PHE A 495 -6.58 -7.51 -6.98
CA PHE A 495 -7.15 -6.37 -7.68
C PHE A 495 -8.42 -5.91 -6.98
N PHE A 496 -8.50 -4.61 -6.67
CA PHE A 496 -9.67 -4.01 -6.06
C PHE A 496 -9.96 -2.63 -6.64
N MET A 497 -11.24 -2.37 -6.91
CA MET A 497 -11.70 -1.07 -7.40
C MET A 497 -12.92 -0.60 -6.64
N TYR A 498 -12.84 0.65 -6.16
CA TYR A 498 -13.96 1.37 -5.60
C TYR A 498 -13.80 2.88 -5.84
N PRO A 499 -14.86 3.65 -6.08
CA PRO A 499 -16.19 3.18 -6.51
C PRO A 499 -16.09 2.49 -7.89
N PRO A 500 -17.06 1.63 -8.25
CA PRO A 500 -17.10 1.04 -9.58
C PRO A 500 -17.34 2.12 -10.66
N PRO A 501 -16.85 1.93 -11.90
CA PRO A 501 -17.12 2.88 -12.97
C PRO A 501 -18.62 2.89 -13.32
N PRO A 502 -19.17 4.02 -13.80
CA PRO A 502 -20.53 4.10 -14.29
C PRO A 502 -20.89 2.98 -15.28
N VAL A 503 -22.12 2.48 -15.19
CA VAL A 503 -22.67 1.46 -16.11
C VAL A 503 -22.97 2.01 -17.51
N SER A 504 -23.03 3.34 -17.66
CA SER A 504 -23.28 4.01 -18.94
C SER A 504 -22.00 4.66 -19.46
N MET A 505 -21.72 4.40 -20.73
CA MET A 505 -20.62 5.03 -21.46
C MET A 505 -20.77 6.56 -21.50
N GLU A 506 -21.98 7.07 -21.69
CA GLU A 506 -22.24 8.52 -21.73
C GLU A 506 -21.86 9.17 -20.40
N THR A 507 -22.29 8.59 -19.28
CA THR A 507 -21.94 9.07 -17.93
C THR A 507 -20.43 9.03 -17.72
N TYR A 508 -19.79 7.90 -18.08
CA TYR A 508 -18.34 7.76 -17.96
C TYR A 508 -17.58 8.81 -18.78
N MET A 509 -17.97 9.03 -20.03
CA MET A 509 -17.31 10.01 -20.91
C MET A 509 -17.58 11.45 -20.49
N LYS A 510 -18.75 11.73 -19.92
CA LYS A 510 -19.08 13.05 -19.37
C LYS A 510 -18.18 13.43 -18.21
N ASP A 511 -17.84 12.47 -17.34
CA ASP A 511 -16.97 12.68 -16.18
C ASP A 511 -15.50 12.90 -16.58
N ARG A 512 -15.11 12.46 -17.80
CA ARG A 512 -13.73 12.53 -18.32
C ARG A 512 -13.51 13.59 -19.40
N ARG A 513 -14.38 14.61 -19.49
CA ARG A 513 -14.20 15.70 -20.48
C ARG A 513 -12.84 16.39 -20.30
N GLY A 514 -11.98 16.30 -21.31
CA GLY A 514 -10.64 16.90 -21.33
C GLY A 514 -9.48 15.93 -21.07
N GLU A 515 -9.77 14.67 -20.74
CA GLU A 515 -8.76 13.60 -20.69
C GLU A 515 -8.49 13.02 -22.09
N PRO A 516 -7.31 12.40 -22.34
CA PRO A 516 -7.01 11.79 -23.62
C PRO A 516 -8.08 10.78 -24.02
N GLY A 517 -8.45 10.79 -25.31
CA GLY A 517 -9.49 9.92 -25.88
C GLY A 517 -9.05 8.46 -25.96
N PHE A 518 -9.72 7.68 -26.82
CA PHE A 518 -9.40 6.27 -27.02
C PHE A 518 -7.97 6.07 -27.55
N LEU A 519 -7.19 5.24 -26.88
CA LEU A 519 -5.86 4.87 -27.32
C LEU A 519 -5.92 3.87 -28.49
N ARG A 520 -4.93 3.96 -29.36
CA ARG A 520 -4.60 2.87 -30.29
C ARG A 520 -3.99 1.69 -29.54
N GLY A 521 -4.03 0.49 -30.10
CA GLY A 521 -3.44 -0.68 -29.44
C GLY A 521 -1.92 -0.55 -29.24
N ALA A 522 -1.20 0.00 -30.22
CA ALA A 522 0.23 0.32 -30.10
C ALA A 522 0.52 1.49 -29.13
N GLU A 523 -0.44 2.40 -28.94
CA GLU A 523 -0.33 3.45 -27.91
C GLU A 523 -0.49 2.86 -26.51
N LEU A 524 -1.48 1.97 -26.33
CA LEU A 524 -1.67 1.25 -25.07
C LEU A 524 -0.39 0.50 -24.68
N GLN A 525 0.21 -0.29 -25.59
CA GLN A 525 1.47 -1.00 -25.31
C GLN A 525 2.58 -0.06 -24.83
N ARG A 526 2.77 1.09 -25.49
CA ARG A 526 3.77 2.10 -25.09
C ARG A 526 3.47 2.72 -23.72
N GLU A 527 2.21 2.97 -23.40
CA GLU A 527 1.82 3.51 -22.09
C GLU A 527 1.99 2.47 -20.98
N VAL A 528 1.67 1.19 -21.23
CA VAL A 528 1.95 0.09 -20.30
C VAL A 528 3.44 -0.07 -20.04
N GLU A 529 4.26 0.03 -21.08
CA GLU A 529 5.72 0.03 -20.96
C GLU A 529 6.23 1.24 -20.16
N ARG A 530 5.47 2.33 -20.01
CA ARG A 530 5.85 3.53 -19.24
C ARG A 530 5.57 3.43 -17.76
N LEU A 531 4.65 2.55 -17.34
CA LEU A 531 4.27 2.40 -15.95
C LEU A 531 5.47 1.99 -15.08
N CYS A 532 5.54 2.61 -13.90
CA CYS A 532 6.42 2.21 -12.81
C CYS A 532 5.75 1.10 -11.98
N TYR A 533 6.52 0.41 -11.15
CA TYR A 533 6.05 -0.66 -10.28
C TYR A 533 4.81 -0.24 -9.45
N ARG A 534 3.78 -1.07 -9.40
CA ARG A 534 2.47 -0.81 -8.77
C ARG A 534 1.75 0.45 -9.26
N GLU A 535 2.24 1.13 -10.28
CA GLU A 535 1.52 2.25 -10.88
C GLU A 535 0.28 1.70 -11.59
N ARG A 536 -0.88 2.20 -11.16
CA ARG A 536 -2.17 1.85 -11.73
C ARG A 536 -2.70 2.99 -12.58
N HIS A 537 -3.12 2.66 -13.80
CA HIS A 537 -3.75 3.60 -14.71
C HIS A 537 -4.93 2.96 -15.45
N THR A 538 -6.00 3.73 -15.61
CA THR A 538 -7.16 3.36 -16.43
C THR A 538 -6.95 3.81 -17.87
N PHE A 539 -7.06 2.90 -18.82
CA PHE A 539 -7.00 3.17 -20.26
C PHE A 539 -8.32 2.81 -20.95
N CYS A 540 -8.60 3.47 -22.08
CA CYS A 540 -9.77 3.19 -22.90
C CYS A 540 -9.32 2.86 -24.33
N ILE A 541 -9.76 1.71 -24.85
CA ILE A 541 -9.52 1.32 -26.24
C ILE A 541 -10.84 0.93 -26.92
N GLN A 542 -10.89 1.08 -28.23
CA GLN A 542 -11.96 0.47 -29.03
C GLN A 542 -11.48 -0.90 -29.51
N ALA A 543 -12.22 -1.97 -29.23
CA ALA A 543 -11.82 -3.33 -29.55
C ALA A 543 -13.00 -4.23 -29.92
N THR A 544 -12.71 -5.38 -30.54
CA THR A 544 -13.60 -6.54 -30.59
C THR A 544 -13.06 -7.65 -29.70
N VAL A 545 -13.95 -8.49 -29.17
CA VAL A 545 -13.53 -9.71 -28.45
C VAL A 545 -13.36 -10.83 -29.47
N THR A 546 -12.16 -11.39 -29.54
CA THR A 546 -11.82 -12.48 -30.47
C THR A 546 -11.75 -13.84 -29.80
N MET A 547 -11.56 -13.85 -28.48
CA MET A 547 -11.53 -15.06 -27.67
C MET A 547 -12.01 -14.76 -26.25
N VAL A 548 -12.70 -15.72 -25.65
CA VAL A 548 -13.03 -15.75 -24.22
C VAL A 548 -12.59 -17.10 -23.67
N THR A 549 -11.82 -17.09 -22.60
CA THR A 549 -11.40 -18.29 -21.87
C THR A 549 -11.91 -18.19 -20.44
N TYR A 550 -12.43 -19.27 -19.89
CA TYR A 550 -12.69 -19.43 -18.46
C TYR A 550 -11.70 -20.44 -17.90
N SER A 551 -10.98 -20.03 -16.87
CA SER A 551 -9.99 -20.85 -16.18
C SER A 551 -10.37 -20.98 -14.71
N ARG A 552 -10.26 -22.20 -14.18
CA ARG A 552 -10.36 -22.47 -12.74
C ARG A 552 -8.94 -22.57 -12.19
N ARG A 553 -8.70 -21.98 -11.02
CA ARG A 553 -7.37 -22.01 -10.38
C ARG A 553 -6.97 -23.47 -10.10
N GLY A 554 -5.74 -23.84 -10.43
CA GLY A 554 -5.23 -25.22 -10.30
C GLY A 554 -5.71 -26.20 -11.38
N GLU A 555 -6.64 -25.81 -12.25
CA GLU A 555 -7.17 -26.64 -13.34
C GLU A 555 -7.11 -25.89 -14.69
N GLU A 556 -6.08 -25.08 -14.91
CA GLU A 556 -5.96 -24.22 -16.09
C GLU A 556 -5.87 -25.04 -17.40
N ASP A 557 -5.34 -26.26 -17.34
CA ASP A 557 -5.31 -27.21 -18.45
C ASP A 557 -6.69 -27.71 -18.91
N ARG A 558 -7.75 -27.42 -18.13
CA ARG A 558 -9.14 -27.78 -18.43
C ARG A 558 -10.00 -26.54 -18.73
N SER A 559 -9.37 -25.46 -19.17
CA SER A 559 -10.05 -24.19 -19.47
C SER A 559 -11.12 -24.35 -20.54
N LEU A 560 -12.28 -23.72 -20.32
CA LEU A 560 -13.35 -23.60 -21.30
C LEU A 560 -13.06 -22.40 -22.19
N PHE A 561 -13.32 -22.48 -23.49
CA PHE A 561 -13.06 -21.34 -24.36
C PHE A 561 -14.04 -21.21 -25.52
N TRP A 562 -14.18 -19.98 -25.99
CA TRP A 562 -14.82 -19.61 -27.24
C TRP A 562 -13.85 -18.74 -28.04
N ALA A 563 -13.76 -18.96 -29.34
CA ALA A 563 -12.95 -18.15 -30.25
C ALA A 563 -13.73 -17.83 -31.53
N ASP A 564 -13.58 -16.60 -32.03
CA ASP A 564 -14.20 -16.18 -33.28
C ASP A 564 -13.52 -16.86 -34.49
N ARG A 565 -14.31 -17.58 -35.29
CA ARG A 565 -13.85 -18.34 -36.45
C ARG A 565 -13.15 -17.45 -37.50
N ALA A 566 -13.53 -16.17 -37.62
CA ALA A 566 -12.89 -15.25 -38.57
C ALA A 566 -11.42 -14.93 -38.22
N SER A 567 -11.02 -15.12 -36.97
CA SER A 567 -9.65 -14.85 -36.48
C SER A 567 -8.69 -16.03 -36.64
N SER A 568 -9.20 -17.22 -36.99
CA SER A 568 -8.41 -18.45 -37.14
C SER A 568 -7.67 -18.60 -38.49
N LEU A 569 -7.81 -17.63 -39.40
CA LEU A 569 -7.19 -17.67 -40.73
C LEU A 569 -5.75 -17.13 -40.80
N SER A 570 -5.14 -16.79 -39.66
CA SER A 570 -3.75 -16.27 -39.61
C SER A 570 -2.71 -17.28 -39.09
N SER A 571 -3.09 -18.48 -38.66
CA SER A 571 -2.17 -19.55 -38.28
C SER A 571 -2.07 -20.60 -39.39
N SER A 572 -1.04 -20.47 -40.24
CA SER A 572 -0.71 -21.48 -41.24
C SER A 572 -0.04 -22.69 -40.57
N SER A 573 -0.71 -23.86 -40.52
CA SER A 573 -0.06 -25.16 -40.79
C SER A 573 -1.05 -26.32 -40.99
N ARG A 574 -1.14 -26.75 -42.27
CA ARG A 574 -1.27 -28.11 -42.82
C ARG A 574 -2.20 -29.11 -42.11
N SER A 575 -3.42 -29.23 -42.62
CA SER A 575 -4.28 -30.41 -42.45
C SER A 575 -3.75 -31.62 -43.25
N PRO A 576 -3.85 -32.87 -42.74
CA PRO A 576 -3.81 -34.06 -43.58
C PRO A 576 -5.20 -34.37 -44.16
N ARG A 577 -5.21 -34.85 -45.40
CA ARG A 577 -6.39 -35.23 -46.21
C ARG A 577 -7.25 -36.34 -45.56
N PRO A 578 -8.57 -36.42 -45.88
CA PRO A 578 -9.42 -37.53 -45.50
C PRO A 578 -9.42 -38.64 -46.58
N SER A 579 -9.67 -39.88 -46.17
CA SER A 579 -10.05 -40.99 -47.05
C SER A 579 -10.88 -42.02 -46.24
N PRO A 580 -11.63 -42.95 -46.87
CA PRO A 580 -13.08 -42.86 -47.00
C PRO A 580 -13.86 -43.95 -46.22
N SER A 581 -15.16 -43.74 -46.09
CA SER A 581 -16.17 -44.64 -45.53
C SER A 581 -16.41 -45.91 -46.35
N PRO A 582 -17.04 -46.93 -45.76
CA PRO A 582 -18.00 -47.76 -46.47
C PRO A 582 -19.39 -47.80 -45.82
N SER A 583 -20.34 -48.19 -46.65
CA SER A 583 -21.79 -48.01 -46.63
C SER A 583 -22.62 -48.98 -45.75
N LEU A 584 -23.85 -48.54 -45.49
CA LEU A 584 -25.04 -49.19 -44.90
C LEU A 584 -25.40 -50.58 -45.47
N PRO A 585 -26.35 -51.32 -44.85
CA PRO A 585 -27.73 -51.22 -45.38
C PRO A 585 -28.90 -51.31 -44.36
N SER A 586 -30.00 -50.66 -44.75
CA SER A 586 -31.43 -51.07 -44.64
C SER A 586 -32.22 -51.07 -43.31
N THR A 587 -33.18 -50.13 -43.22
CA THR A 587 -34.55 -50.20 -42.63
C THR A 587 -35.44 -51.24 -43.35
N PRO A 588 -36.66 -51.66 -42.90
CA PRO A 588 -37.66 -50.85 -42.15
C PRO A 588 -38.61 -51.58 -41.15
N ARG A 589 -39.35 -50.80 -40.34
CA ARG A 589 -40.83 -50.86 -40.26
C ARG A 589 -41.46 -49.82 -39.33
N SER A 590 -42.59 -49.31 -39.83
CA SER A 590 -43.58 -48.36 -39.27
C SER A 590 -44.19 -48.80 -37.94
N PHE A 591 -44.61 -47.85 -37.08
CA PHE A 591 -46.01 -47.69 -36.63
C PHE A 591 -46.17 -46.45 -35.70
N ARG A 592 -47.21 -45.66 -35.98
CA ARG A 592 -47.93 -44.66 -35.16
C ARG A 592 -49.43 -45.04 -35.32
N PRO A 593 -50.44 -44.46 -34.62
CA PRO A 593 -50.50 -43.56 -33.45
C PRO A 593 -51.68 -43.86 -32.45
N ALA A 594 -51.94 -42.96 -31.48
CA ALA A 594 -53.24 -42.49 -30.89
C ALA A 594 -53.17 -42.34 -29.33
N LEU A 595 -53.32 -41.13 -28.74
CA LEU A 595 -54.56 -40.46 -28.26
C LEU A 595 -55.36 -41.35 -27.27
N SER A 596 -55.71 -40.96 -26.02
CA SER A 596 -56.56 -39.83 -25.62
C SER A 596 -56.68 -39.74 -24.08
N SER A 597 -56.91 -38.52 -23.54
CA SER A 597 -57.85 -38.09 -22.45
C SER A 597 -58.04 -38.95 -21.18
N SER A 598 -58.21 -38.44 -19.94
CA SER A 598 -59.04 -37.30 -19.50
C SER A 598 -58.89 -37.08 -17.97
N SER A 599 -59.06 -35.83 -17.51
CA SER A 599 -59.88 -35.34 -16.37
C SER A 599 -59.71 -35.97 -14.96
N SER A 600 -59.80 -35.33 -13.80
CA SER A 600 -60.32 -34.03 -13.32
C SER A 600 -60.08 -34.00 -11.79
N SER A 601 -59.64 -32.88 -11.21
CA SER A 601 -60.42 -31.96 -10.34
C SER A 601 -60.13 -32.01 -8.82
N SER A 602 -59.96 -30.80 -8.27
CA SER A 602 -60.43 -30.28 -6.96
C SER A 602 -59.82 -30.81 -5.66
N SER A 603 -59.63 -30.06 -4.57
CA SER A 603 -59.58 -28.62 -4.24
C SER A 603 -59.50 -28.51 -2.69
N VAL A 604 -58.89 -27.43 -2.19
CA VAL A 604 -59.09 -26.72 -0.89
C VAL A 604 -58.78 -27.37 0.48
N SER A 605 -58.09 -26.54 1.28
CA SER A 605 -57.75 -26.49 2.72
C SER A 605 -58.99 -26.50 3.67
N PRO A 606 -58.91 -26.44 5.04
CA PRO A 606 -58.24 -25.38 5.84
C PRO A 606 -57.75 -25.69 7.30
N MET A 607 -56.96 -24.73 7.81
CA MET A 607 -56.78 -24.11 9.16
C MET A 607 -57.01 -24.82 10.53
N SER A 608 -56.22 -24.31 11.50
CA SER A 608 -56.04 -24.55 12.96
C SER A 608 -57.28 -24.44 13.88
N PRO A 609 -57.16 -24.78 15.19
CA PRO A 609 -57.26 -23.74 16.25
C PRO A 609 -56.46 -24.00 17.57
N SER A 610 -56.69 -23.14 18.58
CA SER A 610 -55.90 -22.74 19.77
C SER A 610 -56.48 -23.09 21.18
N SER A 611 -55.70 -22.81 22.25
CA SER A 611 -56.04 -22.52 23.70
C SER A 611 -56.29 -23.72 24.67
N SER A 612 -55.98 -23.75 25.99
CA SER A 612 -56.04 -22.79 27.13
C SER A 612 -55.27 -23.34 28.40
N VAL A 613 -54.53 -22.54 29.21
CA VAL A 613 -54.78 -21.86 30.54
C VAL A 613 -54.99 -22.72 31.81
N SER A 614 -54.19 -22.47 32.87
CA SER A 614 -54.63 -22.35 34.30
C SER A 614 -53.55 -21.73 35.23
N GLN A 615 -54.03 -21.03 36.26
CA GLN A 615 -53.37 -19.99 37.10
C GLN A 615 -52.99 -20.47 38.52
N SER A 616 -52.09 -19.75 39.23
CA SER A 616 -52.35 -19.14 40.56
C SER A 616 -51.12 -18.47 41.21
N ALA A 617 -51.36 -17.37 41.95
CA ALA A 617 -50.46 -16.64 42.86
C ALA A 617 -51.21 -16.45 44.22
N PRO A 618 -50.59 -16.05 45.36
CA PRO A 618 -50.16 -14.66 45.62
C PRO A 618 -48.91 -14.44 46.54
N ARG A 619 -48.46 -13.16 46.60
CA ARG A 619 -47.36 -12.46 47.34
C ARG A 619 -47.63 -12.26 48.86
N PRO A 620 -46.71 -11.73 49.76
CA PRO A 620 -45.76 -10.59 49.56
C PRO A 620 -44.43 -10.48 50.37
N LEU A 621 -43.54 -9.54 49.92
CA LEU A 621 -42.55 -8.62 50.58
C LEU A 621 -41.64 -9.16 51.73
N ASP A 622 -40.34 -8.88 51.91
CA ASP A 622 -39.47 -7.74 51.57
C ASP A 622 -37.96 -8.10 51.85
N HIS A 623 -37.03 -7.25 51.36
CA HIS A 623 -35.60 -7.08 51.74
C HIS A 623 -34.45 -7.88 51.05
N ARG A 624 -33.52 -7.09 50.47
CA ARG A 624 -32.13 -7.37 50.01
C ARG A 624 -31.11 -7.17 51.17
N PRO A 625 -29.78 -7.38 51.02
CA PRO A 625 -29.01 -8.15 50.02
C PRO A 625 -27.94 -9.08 50.64
N GLY A 626 -27.39 -10.03 49.86
CA GLY A 626 -26.15 -10.74 50.20
C GLY A 626 -25.65 -11.60 49.03
N HIS A 627 -24.43 -11.32 48.56
CA HIS A 627 -23.70 -12.10 47.54
C HIS A 627 -23.61 -13.59 47.94
N PRO A 628 -23.51 -14.52 46.96
CA PRO A 628 -22.17 -15.10 46.75
C PRO A 628 -21.81 -15.48 45.29
N SER A 629 -20.50 -15.43 45.10
CA SER A 629 -19.63 -16.07 44.11
C SER A 629 -20.23 -17.24 43.32
N VAL A 630 -20.14 -17.15 41.99
CA VAL A 630 -20.35 -18.28 41.07
C VAL A 630 -19.00 -18.66 40.48
N THR A 631 -18.61 -19.89 40.77
CA THR A 631 -17.48 -20.63 40.22
C THR A 631 -17.55 -20.63 38.69
N MET A 632 -16.51 -20.12 38.03
CA MET A 632 -16.33 -20.32 36.58
C MET A 632 -15.92 -21.77 36.34
N GLN A 633 -16.77 -22.49 35.63
CA GLN A 633 -16.44 -23.79 35.06
C GLN A 633 -15.90 -23.52 33.65
N GLN A 634 -14.62 -23.82 33.48
CA GLN A 634 -13.87 -23.63 32.25
C GLN A 634 -14.08 -24.87 31.38
N GLU A 635 -14.99 -24.80 30.42
CA GLU A 635 -15.03 -25.74 29.29
C GLU A 635 -14.19 -25.13 28.17
N GLN A 636 -12.97 -25.65 28.01
CA GLN A 636 -12.09 -25.38 26.89
C GLN A 636 -12.69 -26.02 25.63
N SER A 637 -13.31 -25.21 24.78
CA SER A 637 -13.31 -25.45 23.35
C SER A 637 -12.20 -24.59 22.73
N ASN A 638 -11.42 -25.17 21.83
CA ASN A 638 -10.37 -24.48 21.06
C ASN A 638 -11.00 -23.39 20.19
N LYS A 639 -11.31 -22.25 20.79
CA LYS A 639 -11.66 -21.01 20.09
C LYS A 639 -10.38 -20.20 19.96
N THR A 640 -9.98 -19.93 18.74
CA THR A 640 -8.96 -18.94 18.40
C THR A 640 -9.32 -17.61 19.08
N VAL A 641 -8.39 -16.99 19.81
CA VAL A 641 -8.64 -15.87 20.76
C VAL A 641 -8.27 -14.50 20.13
N ILE A 642 -8.32 -14.38 18.80
CA ILE A 642 -7.75 -13.24 18.05
C ILE A 642 -8.52 -11.96 18.33
N LEU A 643 -9.86 -11.98 18.22
CA LEU A 643 -10.67 -10.77 18.43
C LEU A 643 -10.72 -10.37 19.90
N PHE A 644 -10.57 -11.34 20.81
CA PHE A 644 -10.45 -11.06 22.23
C PHE A 644 -9.15 -10.31 22.54
N GLU A 645 -7.99 -10.78 22.04
CA GLU A 645 -6.69 -10.10 22.17
C GLU A 645 -6.73 -8.67 21.61
N ALA A 646 -7.27 -8.50 20.39
CA ALA A 646 -7.43 -7.19 19.77
C ALA A 646 -8.30 -6.23 20.62
N SER A 647 -9.30 -6.76 21.33
CA SER A 647 -10.15 -5.97 22.24
C SER A 647 -9.49 -5.67 23.60
N MET A 648 -8.58 -6.53 24.06
CA MET A 648 -7.86 -6.39 25.33
C MET A 648 -6.78 -5.32 25.28
N GLU A 649 -6.20 -5.06 24.09
CA GLU A 649 -5.25 -3.96 23.86
C GLU A 649 -5.83 -2.57 24.25
N PHE A 650 -7.14 -2.42 24.31
CA PHE A 650 -7.80 -1.18 24.78
C PHE A 650 -7.86 -1.03 26.31
N LEU A 651 -7.63 -2.11 27.06
CA LEU A 651 -7.82 -2.20 28.51
C LEU A 651 -6.52 -2.29 29.32
N GLU A 652 -5.41 -2.73 28.74
CA GLU A 652 -4.22 -3.11 29.51
C GLU A 652 -3.04 -2.13 29.40
N ASN A 653 -2.39 -1.91 30.54
CA ASN A 653 -1.02 -1.41 30.67
C ASN A 653 -0.12 -2.65 30.79
N THR A 654 0.92 -2.76 29.97
CA THR A 654 1.78 -3.94 29.87
C THR A 654 2.84 -4.02 30.97
N ASN A 655 3.08 -5.24 31.45
CA ASN A 655 4.38 -5.74 31.91
C ASN A 655 4.51 -7.19 31.43
N VAL A 656 5.69 -7.51 30.92
CA VAL A 656 6.08 -8.74 30.22
C VAL A 656 6.53 -9.81 31.21
N ASP A 657 6.38 -11.10 30.86
CA ASP A 657 7.46 -12.10 30.99
C ASP A 657 7.20 -13.30 30.06
N VAL A 658 8.31 -13.88 29.61
CA VAL A 658 8.54 -14.86 28.52
C VAL A 658 8.52 -16.29 29.07
N ASP A 659 8.21 -17.30 28.26
CA ASP A 659 8.96 -18.58 28.20
C ASP A 659 8.56 -19.41 26.97
N ALA A 660 9.49 -20.28 26.55
CA ALA A 660 9.70 -20.86 25.23
C ALA A 660 9.39 -22.38 25.12
N ASP A 661 9.75 -22.95 23.94
CA ASP A 661 9.96 -24.36 23.54
C ASP A 661 8.75 -25.12 22.90
N ASP A 662 8.88 -26.06 21.95
CA ASP A 662 9.77 -26.32 20.79
C ASP A 662 9.15 -27.51 19.98
N ASP A 663 9.69 -27.78 18.78
CA ASP A 663 9.73 -29.04 17.97
C ASP A 663 8.63 -29.48 16.96
N ASP A 664 9.00 -29.40 15.66
CA ASP A 664 9.18 -30.42 14.57
C ASP A 664 8.10 -31.48 14.17
N ASP A 665 7.75 -31.59 12.87
CA ASP A 665 8.40 -32.46 11.84
C ASP A 665 7.55 -32.68 10.55
N ASP A 666 8.26 -33.00 9.45
CA ASP A 666 7.92 -33.07 8.01
C ASP A 666 6.98 -34.19 7.50
N ASP A 667 6.41 -34.02 6.28
CA ASP A 667 6.76 -34.81 5.06
C ASP A 667 5.80 -34.62 3.85
N GLU A 668 6.41 -34.62 2.66
CA GLU A 668 5.82 -34.52 1.30
C GLU A 668 5.20 -35.85 0.80
N ASP A 669 4.34 -35.80 -0.25
CA ASP A 669 4.46 -36.78 -1.36
C ASP A 669 3.71 -36.42 -2.67
N VAL A 670 4.22 -36.98 -3.77
CA VAL A 670 4.13 -36.52 -5.18
C VAL A 670 3.26 -37.41 -6.12
N SER A 671 2.83 -36.84 -7.27
CA SER A 671 2.56 -37.44 -8.62
C SER A 671 1.08 -37.42 -9.10
N SER A 672 0.68 -37.35 -10.39
CA SER A 672 1.33 -37.45 -11.72
C SER A 672 0.43 -36.82 -12.82
N PHE A 673 1.01 -36.46 -13.97
CA PHE A 673 0.36 -35.77 -15.10
C PHE A 673 -0.28 -36.70 -16.14
N VAL A 674 -1.34 -36.22 -16.80
CA VAL A 674 -1.91 -36.74 -18.07
C VAL A 674 -2.08 -35.58 -19.05
N THR A 675 -1.43 -35.65 -20.21
CA THR A 675 -1.49 -34.60 -21.25
C THR A 675 -2.75 -34.71 -22.10
N ALA A 676 -3.51 -33.61 -22.22
CA ALA A 676 -4.63 -33.41 -23.13
C ALA A 676 -4.34 -32.19 -24.07
N PRO A 677 -5.11 -31.98 -25.15
CA PRO A 677 -4.65 -31.30 -26.36
C PRO A 677 -4.39 -29.80 -26.19
N LEU A 678 -3.45 -29.28 -26.98
CA LEU A 678 -2.91 -27.92 -26.94
C LEU A 678 -3.99 -26.82 -26.94
N LEU A 679 -4.22 -26.26 -25.75
CA LEU A 679 -4.92 -25.01 -25.52
C LEU A 679 -4.06 -23.84 -26.04
N PRO A 680 -4.67 -22.69 -26.40
CA PRO A 680 -3.91 -21.49 -26.67
C PRO A 680 -3.15 -21.08 -25.41
N ILE A 681 -1.83 -20.93 -25.54
CA ILE A 681 -0.94 -20.46 -24.49
C ILE A 681 -1.34 -19.02 -24.16
N LEU A 682 -2.11 -18.85 -23.08
CA LEU A 682 -2.35 -17.57 -22.44
C LEU A 682 -1.37 -17.48 -21.27
N PRO A 683 -0.75 -16.31 -21.02
CA PRO A 683 0.05 -16.14 -19.81
C PRO A 683 -0.86 -16.36 -18.58
N PRO A 684 -0.39 -17.12 -17.57
CA PRO A 684 -1.16 -17.33 -16.35
C PRO A 684 -1.41 -15.98 -15.66
N VAL A 685 -2.56 -15.88 -14.99
CA VAL A 685 -2.86 -14.70 -14.16
C VAL A 685 -1.88 -14.64 -13.01
N ALA A 686 -1.31 -13.46 -12.77
CA ALA A 686 -0.44 -13.25 -11.62
C ALA A 686 -1.20 -13.55 -10.33
N GLU A 687 -0.61 -14.31 -9.40
CA GLU A 687 -1.31 -14.75 -8.20
C GLU A 687 -1.87 -13.58 -7.38
N GLU A 688 -1.08 -12.52 -7.26
CA GLU A 688 -1.45 -11.29 -6.55
C GLU A 688 -2.52 -10.43 -7.24
N THR A 689 -2.92 -10.77 -8.47
CA THR A 689 -4.10 -10.19 -9.13
C THR A 689 -5.38 -10.69 -8.46
N LEU A 690 -5.37 -11.93 -7.97
CA LEU A 690 -6.50 -12.48 -7.28
C LEU A 690 -6.38 -12.24 -5.77
N PRO A 691 -7.49 -11.89 -5.10
CA PRO A 691 -7.51 -11.73 -3.66
C PRO A 691 -7.37 -13.09 -2.98
N MET A 692 -6.67 -13.09 -1.86
CA MET A 692 -6.38 -14.27 -1.08
C MET A 692 -7.26 -14.31 0.16
N LEU A 693 -7.61 -15.50 0.61
CA LEU A 693 -8.19 -15.69 1.94
C LEU A 693 -7.11 -15.33 2.98
N TYR A 694 -7.52 -14.56 3.98
CA TYR A 694 -6.59 -14.19 5.04
C TYR A 694 -6.33 -15.38 5.96
N ASP A 695 -5.06 -15.67 6.17
CA ASP A 695 -4.59 -16.67 7.11
C ASP A 695 -3.87 -15.97 8.27
N HIS A 696 -4.49 -16.01 9.45
CA HIS A 696 -3.91 -15.38 10.63
C HIS A 696 -2.61 -16.07 11.09
N GLY A 697 -2.46 -17.38 10.88
CA GLY A 697 -1.25 -18.13 11.26
C GLY A 697 -0.04 -17.72 10.42
N HIS A 698 -0.24 -17.39 9.15
CA HIS A 698 0.80 -16.97 8.20
C HIS A 698 0.72 -15.48 7.84
N LYS A 699 0.17 -14.65 8.73
CA LYS A 699 -0.14 -13.23 8.45
C LYS A 699 1.08 -12.41 8.03
N GLU A 700 2.24 -12.64 8.65
CA GLU A 700 3.47 -11.89 8.37
C GLU A 700 3.98 -12.21 6.96
N GLU A 701 3.92 -13.47 6.57
CA GLU A 701 4.31 -13.89 5.24
C GLU A 701 3.33 -13.41 4.17
N GLN A 702 2.01 -13.52 4.41
CA GLN A 702 1.00 -12.96 3.51
C GLN A 702 1.17 -11.46 3.34
N ALA A 703 1.47 -10.75 4.44
CA ALA A 703 1.72 -9.32 4.41
C ALA A 703 2.97 -8.97 3.62
N ALA A 704 4.07 -9.70 3.85
CA ALA A 704 5.31 -9.54 3.10
C ALA A 704 5.07 -9.78 1.60
N ALA A 705 4.32 -10.83 1.24
CA ALA A 705 3.97 -11.18 -0.13
C ALA A 705 3.22 -10.06 -0.87
N ILE A 706 2.30 -9.38 -0.19
CA ILE A 706 1.51 -8.30 -0.79
C ILE A 706 2.10 -6.91 -0.58
N ALA A 707 3.26 -6.77 0.07
CA ALA A 707 3.93 -5.50 0.29
C ALA A 707 4.62 -4.97 -0.99
N MET A 708 5.11 -3.74 -0.94
CA MET A 708 5.89 -3.14 -2.02
C MET A 708 7.27 -3.82 -2.16
N GLY A 709 7.32 -4.90 -2.95
CA GLY A 709 8.55 -5.68 -3.20
C GLY A 709 8.49 -7.11 -2.66
N GLY A 710 7.31 -7.53 -2.18
CA GLY A 710 7.04 -8.89 -1.73
C GLY A 710 7.20 -9.94 -2.82
N THR A 711 7.69 -11.11 -2.43
CA THR A 711 7.64 -12.33 -3.24
C THR A 711 7.02 -13.43 -2.39
N ALA A 712 6.17 -14.25 -2.99
CA ALA A 712 5.64 -15.45 -2.36
C ALA A 712 5.80 -16.63 -3.32
N PRO A 713 6.05 -17.84 -2.78
CA PRO A 713 6.04 -19.05 -3.58
C PRO A 713 4.66 -19.22 -4.25
N PRO A 714 4.62 -19.58 -5.54
CA PRO A 714 3.36 -19.80 -6.22
C PRO A 714 2.55 -20.91 -5.55
N GLY A 715 1.24 -20.69 -5.38
CA GLY A 715 0.33 -21.67 -4.81
C GLY A 715 0.33 -21.76 -3.28
N ARG A 716 1.15 -20.95 -2.58
CA ARG A 716 1.24 -20.99 -1.11
C ARG A 716 -0.05 -20.56 -0.40
N PHE A 717 -0.78 -19.62 -0.98
CA PHE A 717 -1.98 -19.04 -0.36
C PHE A 717 -3.23 -19.31 -1.19
N GLU A 718 -4.33 -19.64 -0.49
CA GLU A 718 -5.62 -19.89 -1.09
C GLU A 718 -6.24 -18.61 -1.67
N SER A 719 -6.80 -18.70 -2.88
CA SER A 719 -7.50 -17.57 -3.50
C SER A 719 -8.97 -17.64 -3.14
N ALA A 720 -9.55 -16.49 -2.83
CA ALA A 720 -10.99 -16.36 -2.64
C ALA A 720 -11.78 -16.51 -3.95
N VAL A 721 -11.12 -16.44 -5.11
CA VAL A 721 -11.73 -16.55 -6.43
C VAL A 721 -11.44 -17.92 -7.03
N GLN A 722 -12.48 -18.74 -7.19
CA GLN A 722 -12.34 -20.09 -7.74
C GLN A 722 -12.02 -20.12 -9.25
N GLY A 723 -12.42 -19.09 -10.00
CA GLY A 723 -12.12 -19.00 -11.44
C GLY A 723 -12.35 -17.62 -12.01
N TYR A 724 -11.72 -17.38 -13.17
CA TYR A 724 -11.67 -16.08 -13.83
C TYR A 724 -11.88 -16.22 -15.34
N TYR A 725 -12.21 -15.10 -15.99
CA TYR A 725 -12.32 -15.04 -17.45
C TYR A 725 -11.15 -14.25 -18.01
N THR A 726 -10.64 -14.67 -19.16
CA THR A 726 -9.65 -13.93 -19.95
C THR A 726 -10.26 -13.62 -21.31
N LEU A 727 -10.29 -12.34 -21.67
CA LEU A 727 -10.82 -11.87 -22.94
C LEU A 727 -9.66 -11.38 -23.82
N ARG A 728 -9.52 -11.96 -25.02
CA ARG A 728 -8.59 -11.47 -26.04
C ARG A 728 -9.24 -10.36 -26.84
N LEU A 729 -8.84 -9.13 -26.55
CA LEU A 729 -9.32 -7.91 -27.19
C LEU A 729 -8.44 -7.60 -28.40
N ARG A 730 -9.06 -7.36 -29.56
CA ARG A 730 -8.36 -6.89 -30.76
C ARG A 730 -8.71 -5.42 -31.00
N ALA A 731 -7.72 -4.54 -30.89
CA ALA A 731 -7.90 -3.11 -31.10
C ALA A 731 -8.42 -2.83 -32.52
N LEU A 732 -9.46 -2.00 -32.64
CA LEU A 732 -10.07 -1.64 -33.93
C LEU A 732 -9.17 -0.71 -34.76
N SER A 733 -8.27 0.00 -34.11
CA SER A 733 -7.43 1.04 -34.71
C SER A 733 -6.27 0.47 -35.53
N ASP A 734 -5.57 -0.52 -34.98
CA ASP A 734 -4.33 -1.09 -35.55
C ASP A 734 -4.25 -2.62 -35.46
N GLY A 735 -5.29 -3.28 -34.91
CA GLY A 735 -5.38 -4.74 -34.86
C GLY A 735 -4.52 -5.40 -33.80
N VAL A 736 -3.82 -4.63 -32.95
CA VAL A 736 -3.03 -5.16 -31.83
C VAL A 736 -3.94 -5.89 -30.85
N ALA A 737 -3.51 -7.08 -30.41
CA ALA A 737 -4.24 -7.90 -29.45
C ALA A 737 -3.75 -7.63 -28.02
N VAL A 738 -4.68 -7.62 -27.07
CA VAL A 738 -4.44 -7.49 -25.64
C VAL A 738 -5.30 -8.51 -24.91
N ASP A 739 -4.68 -9.32 -24.05
CA ASP A 739 -5.40 -10.24 -23.18
C ASP A 739 -5.72 -9.52 -21.87
N ALA A 740 -7.01 -9.52 -21.47
CA ALA A 740 -7.48 -8.82 -20.28
C ALA A 740 -8.30 -9.76 -19.38
N ILE A 741 -8.02 -9.71 -18.08
CA ILE A 741 -8.70 -10.49 -17.06
C ILE A 741 -10.04 -9.83 -16.75
N PHE A 742 -11.09 -10.63 -16.59
CA PHE A 742 -12.42 -10.18 -16.23
C PHE A 742 -12.96 -10.97 -15.03
N LEU A 743 -13.33 -10.26 -13.97
CA LEU A 743 -13.71 -10.80 -12.67
C LEU A 743 -15.15 -10.40 -12.27
N PRO A 744 -16.19 -10.99 -12.88
CA PRO A 744 -17.58 -10.58 -12.68
C PRO A 744 -18.16 -10.92 -11.30
N HIS A 745 -17.52 -11.83 -10.55
CA HIS A 745 -17.96 -12.22 -9.21
C HIS A 745 -17.46 -11.25 -8.12
N TYR A 746 -16.33 -10.58 -8.35
CA TYR A 746 -15.60 -9.90 -7.27
C TYR A 746 -16.10 -8.48 -6.97
N LEU A 747 -16.85 -7.87 -7.90
CA LEU A 747 -17.50 -6.58 -7.67
C LEU A 747 -18.82 -6.70 -6.88
N SER A 748 -19.23 -7.91 -6.50
CA SER A 748 -20.50 -8.16 -5.81
C SER A 748 -20.54 -7.66 -4.35
N SER A 749 -19.40 -7.30 -3.76
CA SER A 749 -19.35 -6.61 -2.45
C SER A 749 -19.56 -5.09 -2.57
N SER A 750 -20.04 -4.60 -3.72
CA SER A 750 -20.47 -3.21 -3.88
C SER A 750 -21.66 -2.90 -2.95
N PRO A 751 -21.61 -1.80 -2.19
CA PRO A 751 -22.64 -1.40 -1.23
C PRO A 751 -24.00 -1.08 -1.87
N SER A 752 -24.03 -0.80 -3.18
CA SER A 752 -25.25 -0.56 -3.94
C SER A 752 -25.57 -1.75 -4.84
N PRO A 753 -26.77 -2.37 -4.75
CA PRO A 753 -27.18 -3.38 -5.72
C PRO A 753 -27.17 -2.76 -7.11
N LEU A 754 -26.46 -3.41 -8.03
CA LEU A 754 -26.45 -3.02 -9.43
C LEU A 754 -27.86 -3.12 -10.00
N PRO A 755 -28.24 -2.29 -11.00
CA PRO A 755 -29.51 -2.42 -11.67
C PRO A 755 -29.72 -3.86 -12.17
N PRO A 756 -30.95 -4.42 -12.08
CA PRO A 756 -31.22 -5.75 -12.59
C PRO A 756 -30.91 -5.83 -14.08
N HIS A 757 -30.22 -6.89 -14.49
CA HIS A 757 -29.94 -7.18 -15.89
C HIS A 757 -30.02 -8.68 -16.20
N SER A 758 -29.94 -9.02 -17.48
CA SER A 758 -30.25 -10.36 -18.00
C SER A 758 -29.09 -11.35 -17.98
N ASN A 759 -27.95 -11.02 -17.36
CA ASN A 759 -26.72 -11.83 -17.38
C ASN A 759 -26.26 -12.26 -18.80
N THR A 760 -26.54 -11.46 -19.83
CA THR A 760 -25.90 -11.57 -21.16
C THR A 760 -24.50 -10.97 -21.13
N TRP A 761 -23.61 -11.35 -22.05
CA TRP A 761 -22.26 -10.78 -22.12
C TRP A 761 -22.25 -9.25 -22.21
N ALA A 762 -23.12 -8.66 -23.03
CA ALA A 762 -23.26 -7.21 -23.13
C ALA A 762 -23.61 -6.56 -21.78
N SER A 763 -24.59 -7.14 -21.07
CA SER A 763 -25.00 -6.63 -19.76
C SER A 763 -23.91 -6.83 -18.69
N ILE A 764 -23.26 -7.99 -18.66
CA ILE A 764 -22.20 -8.32 -17.71
C ILE A 764 -20.99 -7.41 -17.92
N LEU A 765 -20.56 -7.18 -19.17
CA LEU A 765 -19.41 -6.32 -19.45
C LEU A 765 -19.69 -4.84 -19.14
N SER A 766 -20.89 -4.34 -19.45
CA SER A 766 -21.29 -2.97 -19.10
C SER A 766 -21.50 -2.77 -17.59
N HIS A 767 -21.93 -3.80 -16.88
CA HIS A 767 -22.15 -3.79 -15.42
C HIS A 767 -20.93 -4.21 -14.61
N GLY A 768 -19.91 -4.78 -15.26
CA GLY A 768 -18.71 -5.32 -14.63
C GLY A 768 -18.96 -6.54 -13.73
N ALA A 769 -20.21 -6.97 -13.57
CA ALA A 769 -20.61 -7.99 -12.61
C ALA A 769 -21.84 -8.76 -13.07
N PHE A 770 -22.19 -9.82 -12.34
CA PHE A 770 -23.49 -10.47 -12.48
C PHE A 770 -24.60 -9.67 -11.81
N SER A 771 -25.83 -9.89 -12.28
CA SER A 771 -27.05 -9.32 -11.73
C SER A 771 -27.27 -9.83 -10.31
N SER A 772 -27.65 -8.94 -9.40
CA SER A 772 -28.06 -9.30 -8.03
C SER A 772 -29.42 -9.99 -7.97
N HIS A 773 -30.19 -9.98 -9.07
CA HIS A 773 -31.58 -10.46 -9.11
C HIS A 773 -31.75 -11.79 -9.84
N THR A 774 -30.75 -12.23 -10.59
CA THR A 774 -30.78 -13.49 -11.34
C THR A 774 -29.51 -14.27 -11.04
N PRO A 775 -29.60 -15.59 -10.82
CA PRO A 775 -28.42 -16.39 -10.50
C PRO A 775 -27.39 -16.28 -11.64
N PRO A 776 -26.08 -16.27 -11.32
CA PRO A 776 -25.05 -16.23 -12.33
C PRO A 776 -25.13 -17.48 -13.21
N PRO A 777 -24.96 -17.37 -14.54
CA PRO A 777 -24.89 -18.52 -15.43
C PRO A 777 -23.67 -19.38 -15.07
N SER A 778 -23.75 -20.69 -15.33
CA SER A 778 -22.57 -21.54 -15.18
C SER A 778 -21.46 -21.07 -16.14
N PRO A 779 -20.17 -21.29 -15.82
CA PRO A 779 -19.09 -20.91 -16.72
C PRO A 779 -19.22 -21.51 -18.12
N ALA A 780 -19.71 -22.76 -18.22
CA ALA A 780 -19.97 -23.42 -19.50
C ALA A 780 -21.08 -22.73 -20.30
N ASP A 781 -22.18 -22.36 -19.65
CA ASP A 781 -23.28 -21.64 -20.30
C ASP A 781 -22.84 -20.24 -20.75
N LEU A 782 -22.05 -19.55 -19.93
CA LEU A 782 -21.54 -18.23 -20.26
C LEU A 782 -20.57 -18.29 -21.45
N ILE A 783 -19.67 -19.27 -21.49
CA ILE A 783 -18.80 -19.52 -22.65
C ILE A 783 -19.61 -19.88 -23.90
N ALA A 784 -20.67 -20.69 -23.78
CA ALA A 784 -21.56 -21.01 -24.91
C ALA A 784 -22.27 -19.75 -25.45
N MET A 785 -22.61 -18.79 -24.58
CA MET A 785 -23.18 -17.50 -24.97
C MET A 785 -22.17 -16.53 -25.60
N ALA A 786 -20.86 -16.79 -25.53
CA ALA A 786 -19.83 -15.86 -26.02
C ALA A 786 -19.91 -15.60 -27.54
N ALA A 787 -20.61 -16.43 -28.32
CA ALA A 787 -20.95 -16.13 -29.71
C ALA A 787 -21.70 -14.79 -29.89
N GLN A 788 -22.37 -14.28 -28.86
CA GLN A 788 -22.97 -12.94 -28.84
C GLN A 788 -21.95 -11.81 -29.04
N LEU A 789 -20.68 -12.04 -28.69
CA LEU A 789 -19.59 -11.07 -28.81
C LEU A 789 -19.01 -10.98 -30.23
N THR A 790 -19.36 -11.92 -31.12
CA THR A 790 -18.86 -11.96 -32.50
C THR A 790 -19.17 -10.64 -33.21
N ASN A 791 -18.16 -10.02 -33.82
CA ASN A 791 -18.25 -8.73 -34.53
C ASN A 791 -18.79 -7.56 -33.70
N GLN A 792 -18.86 -7.69 -32.36
CA GLN A 792 -19.28 -6.58 -31.51
C GLN A 792 -18.12 -5.59 -31.35
N ARG A 793 -18.38 -4.33 -31.70
CA ARG A 793 -17.46 -3.22 -31.50
C ARG A 793 -17.70 -2.65 -30.12
N LEU A 794 -16.69 -2.75 -29.26
CA LEU A 794 -16.76 -2.34 -27.87
C LEU A 794 -15.80 -1.19 -27.57
N VAL A 795 -16.15 -0.41 -26.57
CA VAL A 795 -15.25 0.48 -25.84
C VAL A 795 -14.87 -0.22 -24.55
N CYS A 796 -13.63 -0.65 -24.43
CA CYS A 796 -13.12 -1.40 -23.29
C CYS A 796 -12.36 -0.47 -22.33
N LEU A 797 -12.70 -0.53 -21.05
CA LEU A 797 -12.02 0.16 -19.97
C LEU A 797 -11.08 -0.85 -19.30
N LEU A 798 -9.78 -0.58 -19.42
CA LEU A 798 -8.72 -1.45 -18.92
C LEU A 798 -8.06 -0.77 -17.73
N GLU A 799 -8.06 -1.44 -16.58
CA GLU A 799 -7.18 -1.10 -15.47
C GLU A 799 -5.87 -1.84 -15.68
N VAL A 800 -4.78 -1.10 -15.75
CA VAL A 800 -3.46 -1.67 -15.89
C VAL A 800 -2.63 -1.33 -14.67
N CYS A 801 -1.99 -2.35 -14.10
CA CYS A 801 -1.06 -2.21 -12.99
C CYS A 801 0.25 -2.94 -13.31
N HIS A 802 1.39 -2.27 -13.15
CA HIS A 802 2.69 -2.93 -13.32
C HIS A 802 3.02 -3.75 -12.06
N LEU A 803 3.15 -5.06 -12.17
CA LEU A 803 3.35 -5.94 -11.03
C LEU A 803 4.82 -6.23 -10.70
N GLY A 804 5.75 -5.68 -11.48
CA GLY A 804 7.19 -5.86 -11.26
C GLY A 804 7.79 -6.72 -12.36
N GLY A 805 9.09 -6.55 -12.62
CA GLY A 805 9.77 -7.32 -13.66
C GLY A 805 9.15 -7.15 -15.05
N ALA A 806 8.76 -8.27 -15.66
CA ALA A 806 8.03 -8.33 -16.93
C ALA A 806 6.50 -8.47 -16.74
N THR A 807 6.02 -8.52 -15.50
CA THR A 807 4.62 -8.82 -15.18
C THR A 807 3.80 -7.55 -15.18
N THR A 808 2.70 -7.56 -15.94
CA THR A 808 1.71 -6.48 -15.97
C THR A 808 0.33 -7.10 -15.83
N GLU A 809 -0.44 -6.60 -14.88
CA GLU A 809 -1.85 -6.93 -14.74
C GLU A 809 -2.68 -6.05 -15.67
N VAL A 810 -3.57 -6.66 -16.45
CA VAL A 810 -4.56 -5.97 -17.28
C VAL A 810 -5.94 -6.50 -16.93
N VAL A 811 -6.77 -5.69 -16.26
CA VAL A 811 -8.14 -6.06 -15.88
C VAL A 811 -9.14 -5.25 -16.70
N LEU A 812 -10.07 -5.94 -17.36
CA LEU A 812 -11.22 -5.33 -18.00
C LEU A 812 -12.25 -4.96 -16.93
N SER A 813 -12.38 -3.67 -16.62
CA SER A 813 -13.33 -3.20 -15.61
C SER A 813 -14.74 -3.01 -16.19
N ARG A 814 -14.83 -2.57 -17.44
CA ARG A 814 -16.08 -2.40 -18.20
C ARG A 814 -15.86 -2.57 -19.71
N ALA A 815 -16.91 -2.97 -20.43
CA ALA A 815 -16.99 -2.74 -21.86
C ALA A 815 -18.40 -2.29 -22.29
N PHE A 816 -18.45 -1.29 -23.17
CA PHE A 816 -19.70 -0.70 -23.68
C PHE A 816 -19.82 -0.92 -25.18
N HIS A 817 -21.03 -1.02 -25.72
CA HIS A 817 -21.21 -1.12 -27.17
C HIS A 817 -20.92 0.23 -27.83
N LEU A 818 -20.20 0.21 -28.95
CA LEU A 818 -19.85 1.42 -29.68
C LEU A 818 -21.07 2.12 -30.30
N THR A 819 -22.21 1.42 -30.43
CA THR A 819 -23.48 2.01 -30.88
C THR A 819 -24.13 2.92 -29.83
N ASP A 820 -23.60 2.96 -28.61
CA ASP A 820 -24.05 3.82 -27.52
C ASP A 820 -23.38 5.23 -27.56
N LEU A 821 -22.75 5.58 -28.70
CA LEU A 821 -22.11 6.88 -29.00
C LEU A 821 -23.03 7.89 -29.70
#